data_AF-A0A1Y3SSS0-F1
#
_entry.id   AF-A0A1Y3SSS0-F1
#
_cell.length_a   1.000
_cell.length_b   1.000
_cell.length_c   1.000
_cell.angle_alpha   90.00
_cell.angle_beta   90.00
_cell.angle_gamma   90.00
#
_symmetry.space_group_name_H-M   'P 1'
#
loop_
_entity.id
_entity.type
_entity.pdbx_description
1 polymer ?
#
loop_
_entity_poly.entity_id
_entity_poly.type
_entity_poly.pdbx_seq_one_letter_code
_entity_poly.pdbx_strand_id
1 'polypeptide(L)'
;MRKYFSKHYKNISYSIDSDKNKGLRNAQLGAVHAIASFFTLNQKIAAIIVMPTGAGKTAVLMLVPYLLSKNKVLVVTPSIMVRGQIAEDFRNLSTLCRANVFKETMSKPIVYEMQHKFKDEMMTELERADVIIATPQCALSLSETEWAVNNISLIEIDEAHHTPAKTWQQILINLPEATHVLFTATPFRLDRKEIVGDIVYDYPLSKAYADGIFGEIQYIPVTGGETKDINIAKKAEEVLFADKEEGLKHYLMVRTDTKCNAEYLEDIYKENTCLRLRRIDSSMGNTQVKKYIQELKDDLLDGIICVDMLGEGFDFPNLKIAAIHVPHKSLASTLQFIGRFARTNAEYIGKAKFIAANDEDLEIENNRLFSSDAVWQDMIINMSEAKNKKEQSDRKYFKSYEEENGNYKENRISLQSITVNCHDRIYRVKDFNLNADFPKSFNVANRIYRNRDDNTIVGIGMEYVSPLWMNGESKINLEYFLYIVHFQQSLKLLHIYSQTHTEAVYEEIAATFCSEFEKISKSEMNRVLGNLSNFEIFNSGMVNRFNESGEAYRIMAGSDVSDAIDPSTGKMYSAGHVFCKATGQFIEGQKTITIGYSSGSKVWSSEYKSLPNYIQWVDEIGNKITNNSIKVKTNTNYDYIPMPEKLESYPDNIFFGDFSNETYSSPPVVRSHTNITFSKRLTDFSIYIEKIEKSRVIFRLEADDIKERFTCDLQGKYTSDTENLYTHVRAVEYKLADYLNDNPIAFKTYDDVLISGFEIYPSISDNVSTYDPNQIIAIDWASYGTDTRVEFCTEKTKTSISIQDTLRTILLENSENKYILYDHGTGEIADYIAIQEEETRLIVRLYHVKKKSSVGYNSSTGDVYEVAGQAVKSITWLTTKGKFIEKISDRHRGGHCQLLNGEYDEFIRELRGTTKQIVGYIVIVQPALSRTVPMPDKIQEILAAASSYISRAGKVRGLEIFGSE
;
A
#
# COMPACT_ATOMS: atom_id res chain seq x y z
N MET A 1 -36.62 -20.36 39.50
CA MET A 1 -35.18 -20.09 39.70
C MET A 1 -34.93 -19.65 41.13
N ARG A 2 -33.99 -20.30 41.85
CA ARG A 2 -33.45 -19.74 43.10
C ARG A 2 -32.77 -18.41 42.77
N LYS A 3 -33.02 -17.38 43.58
CA LYS A 3 -32.44 -16.05 43.37
C LYS A 3 -31.35 -15.75 44.39
N TYR A 4 -30.34 -16.64 44.47
CA TYR A 4 -29.29 -16.58 45.48
C TYR A 4 -28.59 -15.21 45.49
N PHE A 5 -28.04 -14.79 44.34
CA PHE A 5 -27.29 -13.54 44.23
C PHE A 5 -28.12 -12.30 44.57
N SER A 6 -29.34 -12.18 44.03
CA SER A 6 -30.20 -11.01 44.34
C SER A 6 -30.59 -10.94 45.82
N LYS A 7 -30.82 -12.10 46.48
CA LYS A 7 -31.17 -12.16 47.91
C LYS A 7 -30.03 -11.62 48.78
N HIS A 8 -28.79 -11.81 48.32
CA HIS A 8 -27.58 -11.49 49.04
C HIS A 8 -26.90 -10.19 48.60
N TYR A 9 -27.44 -9.47 47.60
CA TYR A 9 -26.94 -8.16 47.17
C TYR A 9 -26.78 -7.17 48.33
N LYS A 10 -27.81 -7.09 49.21
CA LYS A 10 -27.80 -6.19 50.39
C LYS A 10 -26.74 -6.52 51.44
N ASN A 11 -26.06 -7.66 51.31
CA ASN A 11 -25.00 -8.08 52.24
C ASN A 11 -23.62 -7.58 51.81
N ILE A 12 -23.48 -6.98 50.62
CA ILE A 12 -22.19 -6.47 50.12
C ILE A 12 -21.75 -5.30 51.00
N SER A 13 -20.56 -5.42 51.61
CA SER A 13 -19.85 -4.32 52.24
C SER A 13 -18.67 -3.88 51.37
N TYR A 14 -18.52 -2.57 51.18
CA TYR A 14 -17.40 -1.98 50.44
C TYR A 14 -16.29 -1.51 51.38
N SER A 15 -15.80 -2.43 52.22
CA SER A 15 -14.70 -2.16 53.15
C SER A 15 -13.45 -1.81 52.35
N ILE A 16 -12.77 -0.70 52.66
CA ILE A 16 -11.57 -0.26 51.94
C ILE A 16 -10.32 -0.87 52.58
N ASP A 17 -9.43 -1.42 51.76
CA ASP A 17 -8.15 -1.98 52.24
C ASP A 17 -7.21 -0.85 52.72
N SER A 18 -6.59 -1.05 53.88
CA SER A 18 -5.67 -0.12 54.51
C SER A 18 -4.74 -0.86 55.48
N ASP A 19 -3.68 -0.21 55.96
CA ASP A 19 -2.73 -0.82 56.93
C ASP A 19 -3.41 -1.33 58.20
N LYS A 20 -4.56 -0.75 58.58
CA LYS A 20 -5.30 -1.10 59.80
C LYS A 20 -6.47 -2.06 59.56
N ASN A 21 -7.05 -2.04 58.36
CA ASN A 21 -8.27 -2.79 58.04
C ASN A 21 -8.11 -3.50 56.69
N LYS A 22 -8.35 -4.82 56.67
CA LYS A 22 -8.45 -5.59 55.44
C LYS A 22 -9.71 -5.20 54.67
N GLY A 23 -9.61 -5.02 53.35
CA GLY A 23 -10.73 -4.61 52.51
C GLY A 23 -10.52 -4.90 51.03
N LEU A 24 -11.37 -4.30 50.20
CA LEU A 24 -11.20 -4.19 48.76
C LEU A 24 -10.18 -3.09 48.44
N ARG A 25 -9.27 -3.41 47.52
CA ARG A 25 -8.32 -2.45 46.96
C ARG A 25 -9.02 -1.47 46.03
N ASN A 26 -8.39 -0.31 45.81
CA ASN A 26 -8.90 0.70 44.90
C ASN A 26 -9.16 0.14 43.48
N ALA A 27 -8.28 -0.71 42.96
CA ALA A 27 -8.47 -1.41 41.69
C ALA A 27 -9.79 -2.20 41.62
N GLN A 28 -10.17 -2.88 42.70
CA GLN A 28 -11.38 -3.69 42.78
C GLN A 28 -12.63 -2.82 42.93
N LEU A 29 -12.58 -1.79 43.77
CA LEU A 29 -13.68 -0.83 43.96
C LEU A 29 -14.01 -0.10 42.66
N GLY A 30 -13.00 0.43 41.97
CA GLY A 30 -13.17 1.11 40.68
C GLY A 30 -13.82 0.21 39.63
N ALA A 31 -13.35 -1.04 39.50
CA ALA A 31 -13.92 -2.00 38.57
C ALA A 31 -15.39 -2.31 38.88
N VAL A 32 -15.72 -2.58 40.15
CA VAL A 32 -17.09 -2.87 40.60
C VAL A 32 -18.05 -1.72 40.29
N HIS A 33 -17.66 -0.49 40.60
CA HIS A 33 -18.50 0.69 40.33
C HIS A 33 -18.64 0.97 38.83
N ALA A 34 -17.57 0.77 38.05
CA ALA A 34 -17.60 0.92 36.60
C ALA A 34 -18.57 -0.07 35.94
N ILE A 35 -18.51 -1.35 36.33
CA ILE A 35 -19.43 -2.41 35.87
C ILE A 35 -20.88 -2.05 36.20
N ALA A 36 -21.14 -1.69 37.46
CA ALA A 36 -22.48 -1.32 37.90
C ALA A 36 -23.04 -0.14 37.11
N SER A 37 -22.23 0.92 36.91
CA SER A 37 -22.62 2.09 36.12
C SER A 37 -22.89 1.74 34.66
N PHE A 38 -22.02 0.95 34.01
CA PHE A 38 -22.14 0.62 32.59
C PHE A 38 -23.41 -0.16 32.26
N PHE A 39 -23.76 -1.16 33.07
CA PHE A 39 -24.95 -1.96 32.84
C PHE A 39 -26.27 -1.26 33.19
N THR A 40 -26.23 -0.02 33.71
CA THR A 40 -27.44 0.82 33.78
C THR A 40 -27.88 1.33 32.40
N LEU A 41 -26.95 1.43 31.44
CA LEU A 41 -27.19 1.96 30.09
C LEU A 41 -27.07 0.87 29.00
N ASN A 42 -26.18 -0.11 29.19
CA ASN A 42 -25.76 -1.02 28.11
C ASN A 42 -25.97 -2.49 28.47
N GLN A 43 -27.19 -3.03 28.30
CA GLN A 43 -27.49 -4.41 28.69
C GLN A 43 -27.01 -5.49 27.71
N LYS A 44 -26.79 -5.12 26.44
CA LYS A 44 -26.45 -6.04 25.33
C LYS A 44 -25.00 -5.96 24.86
N ILE A 45 -24.19 -5.08 25.45
CA ILE A 45 -22.78 -4.90 25.08
C ILE A 45 -21.93 -5.58 26.15
N ALA A 46 -20.92 -6.33 25.73
CA ALA A 46 -19.98 -6.96 26.65
C ALA A 46 -19.10 -5.91 27.35
N ALA A 47 -18.96 -6.01 28.67
CA ALA A 47 -18.08 -5.14 29.45
C ALA A 47 -16.70 -5.78 29.58
N ILE A 48 -15.64 -5.08 29.18
CA ILE A 48 -14.24 -5.51 29.31
C ILE A 48 -13.60 -4.77 30.49
N ILE A 49 -13.00 -5.54 31.38
CA ILE A 49 -12.33 -5.07 32.59
C ILE A 49 -10.85 -5.45 32.49
N VAL A 50 -10.01 -4.42 32.36
CA VAL A 50 -8.57 -4.56 32.25
C VAL A 50 -7.96 -4.34 33.64
N MET A 51 -7.46 -5.42 34.23
CA MET A 51 -6.82 -5.40 35.55
C MET A 51 -5.53 -6.21 35.52
N PRO A 52 -4.39 -5.62 35.95
CA PRO A 52 -3.14 -6.35 36.02
C PRO A 52 -3.23 -7.61 36.89
N THR A 53 -2.43 -8.60 36.55
CA THR A 53 -2.34 -9.86 37.31
C THR A 53 -2.01 -9.58 38.78
N GLY A 54 -2.78 -10.13 39.72
CA GLY A 54 -2.56 -9.87 41.16
C GLY A 54 -3.28 -8.64 41.73
N ALA A 55 -3.90 -7.79 40.89
CA ALA A 55 -4.74 -6.67 41.33
C ALA A 55 -6.08 -7.10 41.97
N GLY A 56 -6.36 -8.41 42.02
CA GLY A 56 -7.54 -8.97 42.67
C GLY A 56 -8.75 -9.15 41.76
N LYS A 57 -8.52 -9.39 40.45
CA LYS A 57 -9.52 -9.72 39.41
C LYS A 57 -10.55 -10.75 39.87
N THR A 58 -10.11 -11.85 40.50
CA THR A 58 -10.99 -12.92 40.99
C THR A 58 -12.04 -12.42 41.99
N ALA A 59 -11.70 -11.45 42.85
CA ALA A 59 -12.67 -10.88 43.79
C ALA A 59 -13.76 -10.07 43.07
N VAL A 60 -13.38 -9.31 42.03
CA VAL A 60 -14.33 -8.57 41.19
C VAL A 60 -15.23 -9.54 40.44
N LEU A 61 -14.64 -10.56 39.79
CA LEU A 61 -15.36 -11.64 39.11
C LEU A 61 -16.40 -12.27 40.04
N MET A 62 -16.04 -12.62 41.28
CA MET A 62 -16.99 -13.17 42.25
C MET A 62 -18.08 -12.20 42.73
N LEU A 63 -17.84 -10.88 42.67
CA LEU A 63 -18.79 -9.86 43.11
C LEU A 63 -19.83 -9.52 42.04
N VAL A 64 -19.47 -9.60 40.75
CA VAL A 64 -20.34 -9.22 39.63
C VAL A 64 -21.72 -9.90 39.64
N PRO A 65 -21.86 -11.21 39.93
CA PRO A 65 -23.17 -11.85 39.99
C PRO A 65 -24.12 -11.22 41.01
N TYR A 66 -23.59 -10.82 42.17
CA TYR A 66 -24.34 -10.12 43.20
C TYR A 66 -24.70 -8.72 42.72
N LEU A 67 -23.72 -7.96 42.24
CA LEU A 67 -23.87 -6.57 41.78
C LEU A 67 -24.95 -6.42 40.72
N LEU A 68 -24.96 -7.32 39.75
CA LEU A 68 -25.93 -7.32 38.64
C LEU A 68 -27.20 -8.13 38.95
N SER A 69 -27.29 -8.73 40.15
CA SER A 69 -28.41 -9.57 40.59
C SER A 69 -28.78 -10.71 39.61
N LYS A 70 -27.76 -11.34 39.02
CA LYS A 70 -27.89 -12.42 38.03
C LYS A 70 -27.85 -13.77 38.73
N ASN A 71 -28.77 -14.68 38.39
CA ASN A 71 -29.05 -15.87 39.24
C ASN A 71 -28.47 -17.18 38.71
N LYS A 72 -28.08 -17.23 37.44
CA LYS A 72 -27.42 -18.37 36.80
C LYS A 72 -26.20 -17.84 36.06
N VAL A 73 -25.02 -18.22 36.53
CA VAL A 73 -23.74 -17.67 36.07
C VAL A 73 -22.90 -18.76 35.43
N LEU A 74 -22.36 -18.49 34.26
CA LEU A 74 -21.32 -19.30 33.63
C LEU A 74 -19.99 -18.55 33.68
N VAL A 75 -19.02 -19.11 34.39
CA VAL A 75 -17.65 -18.61 34.42
C VAL A 75 -16.79 -19.50 33.52
N VAL A 76 -16.16 -18.91 32.51
CA VAL A 76 -15.25 -19.60 31.60
C VAL A 76 -13.82 -19.22 31.93
N THR A 77 -13.02 -20.23 32.25
CA THR A 77 -11.62 -20.07 32.66
C THR A 77 -10.71 -20.80 31.67
N PRO A 78 -9.47 -20.34 31.43
CA PRO A 78 -8.70 -20.85 30.30
C PRO A 78 -8.07 -22.23 30.56
N SER A 79 -7.85 -22.61 31.82
CA SER A 79 -7.20 -23.88 32.19
C SER A 79 -7.95 -24.67 33.27
N ILE A 80 -7.67 -25.97 33.35
CA ILE A 80 -8.24 -26.87 34.38
C ILE A 80 -7.84 -26.41 35.78
N MET A 81 -6.63 -25.89 35.94
CA MET A 81 -6.11 -25.43 37.23
C MET A 81 -6.84 -24.16 37.72
N VAL A 82 -7.02 -23.16 36.84
CA VAL A 82 -7.78 -21.94 37.17
C VAL A 82 -9.22 -22.28 37.51
N ARG A 83 -9.86 -23.17 36.71
CA ARG A 83 -11.22 -23.64 36.95
C ARG A 83 -11.40 -24.16 38.38
N GLY A 84 -10.49 -25.04 38.82
CA GLY A 84 -10.54 -25.63 40.16
C GLY A 84 -10.36 -24.60 41.28
N GLN A 85 -9.45 -23.63 41.11
CA GLN A 85 -9.23 -22.56 42.09
C GLN A 85 -10.44 -21.64 42.23
N ILE A 86 -10.98 -21.16 41.11
CA ILE A 86 -12.16 -20.28 41.12
C ILE A 86 -13.37 -21.03 41.66
N ALA A 87 -13.53 -22.32 41.35
CA ALA A 87 -14.59 -23.14 41.92
C ALA A 87 -14.50 -23.26 43.44
N GLU A 88 -13.31 -23.51 43.97
CA GLU A 88 -13.11 -23.60 45.41
C GLU A 88 -13.33 -22.25 46.12
N ASP A 89 -12.91 -21.14 45.51
CA ASP A 89 -13.12 -19.82 46.09
C ASP A 89 -14.59 -19.40 46.04
N PHE A 90 -15.36 -19.71 44.99
CA PHE A 90 -16.81 -19.51 44.98
C PHE A 90 -17.52 -20.35 46.06
N ARG A 91 -17.12 -21.62 46.27
CA ARG A 91 -17.72 -22.49 47.30
C ARG A 91 -17.53 -21.93 48.70
N ASN A 92 -16.35 -21.38 48.98
CA ASN A 92 -16.00 -20.90 50.32
C ASN A 92 -16.22 -19.40 50.51
N LEU A 93 -16.32 -18.63 49.42
CA LEU A 93 -16.26 -17.16 49.38
C LEU A 93 -15.05 -16.61 50.16
N SER A 94 -13.93 -17.33 50.16
CA SER A 94 -12.82 -17.08 51.09
C SER A 94 -12.16 -15.73 50.83
N THR A 95 -11.96 -15.37 49.57
CA THR A 95 -11.38 -14.07 49.18
C THR A 95 -12.28 -12.90 49.60
N LEU A 96 -13.59 -13.00 49.37
CA LEU A 96 -14.55 -11.94 49.72
C LEU A 96 -14.76 -11.82 51.24
N CYS A 97 -14.69 -12.93 51.98
CA CYS A 97 -14.76 -12.89 53.45
C CYS A 97 -13.49 -12.26 54.04
N ARG A 98 -12.30 -12.63 53.54
CA ARG A 98 -11.02 -12.03 53.96
C ARG A 98 -10.94 -10.54 53.67
N ALA A 99 -11.55 -10.09 52.57
CA ALA A 99 -11.68 -8.68 52.21
C ALA A 99 -12.83 -7.96 52.95
N ASN A 100 -13.44 -8.58 53.97
CA ASN A 100 -14.55 -8.01 54.74
C ASN A 100 -15.74 -7.52 53.87
N VAL A 101 -15.95 -8.15 52.71
CA VAL A 101 -17.09 -7.88 51.83
C VAL A 101 -18.31 -8.63 52.31
N PHE A 102 -18.12 -9.89 52.73
CA PHE A 102 -19.15 -10.74 53.30
C PHE A 102 -18.73 -11.27 54.66
N LYS A 103 -19.72 -11.56 55.52
CA LYS A 103 -19.49 -12.27 56.79
C LYS A 103 -19.32 -13.76 56.53
N GLU A 104 -18.46 -14.43 57.30
CA GLU A 104 -18.24 -15.88 57.15
C GLU A 104 -19.51 -16.71 57.35
N THR A 105 -20.44 -16.24 58.19
CA THR A 105 -21.73 -16.87 58.48
C THR A 105 -22.74 -16.82 57.31
N MET A 106 -22.39 -16.16 56.21
CA MET A 106 -23.26 -16.07 55.04
C MET A 106 -23.36 -17.43 54.33
N SER A 107 -24.59 -17.84 53.99
CA SER A 107 -24.82 -19.03 53.17
C SER A 107 -24.08 -18.90 51.84
N LYS A 108 -23.35 -19.95 51.44
CA LYS A 108 -22.50 -19.98 50.23
C LYS A 108 -23.30 -20.37 48.98
N PRO A 109 -22.88 -19.98 47.76
CA PRO A 109 -23.54 -20.37 46.53
C PRO A 109 -23.33 -21.86 46.25
N ILE A 110 -24.26 -22.48 45.51
CA ILE A 110 -24.07 -23.83 44.98
C ILE A 110 -23.24 -23.73 43.70
N VAL A 111 -22.07 -24.36 43.71
CA VAL A 111 -21.09 -24.30 42.61
C VAL A 111 -20.98 -25.65 41.93
N TYR A 112 -21.18 -25.68 40.62
CA TYR A 112 -20.89 -26.85 39.78
C TYR A 112 -19.61 -26.64 38.99
N GLU A 113 -18.60 -27.46 39.29
CA GLU A 113 -17.35 -27.48 38.53
C GLU A 113 -17.50 -28.45 37.35
N MET A 114 -17.61 -27.92 36.14
CA MET A 114 -17.83 -28.72 34.94
C MET A 114 -16.51 -29.34 34.46
N GLN A 115 -16.32 -30.62 34.79
CA GLN A 115 -15.08 -31.36 34.48
C GLN A 115 -15.06 -31.99 33.08
N HIS A 116 -16.24 -32.26 32.54
CA HIS A 116 -16.45 -32.92 31.26
C HIS A 116 -17.42 -32.12 30.38
N LYS A 117 -17.45 -32.43 29.08
CA LYS A 117 -18.45 -31.89 28.15
C LYS A 117 -19.86 -32.25 28.61
N PHE A 118 -20.83 -31.42 28.21
CA PHE A 118 -22.23 -31.58 28.58
C PHE A 118 -22.76 -32.97 28.21
N LYS A 119 -23.54 -33.55 29.13
CA LYS A 119 -24.33 -34.77 28.99
C LYS A 119 -25.64 -34.60 29.76
N ASP A 120 -26.73 -35.22 29.30
CA ASP A 120 -28.05 -35.06 29.92
C ASP A 120 -28.09 -35.45 31.41
N GLU A 121 -27.25 -36.40 31.82
CA GLU A 121 -27.10 -36.81 33.24
C GLU A 121 -26.68 -35.66 34.17
N MET A 122 -26.02 -34.63 33.63
CA MET A 122 -25.53 -33.47 34.39
C MET A 122 -26.65 -32.47 34.72
N MET A 123 -27.82 -32.57 34.08
CA MET A 123 -28.89 -31.58 34.16
C MET A 123 -29.38 -31.32 35.58
N THR A 124 -29.53 -32.36 36.40
CA THR A 124 -30.01 -32.23 37.79
C THR A 124 -29.08 -31.34 38.62
N GLU A 125 -27.77 -31.47 38.43
CA GLU A 125 -26.77 -30.67 39.13
C GLU A 125 -26.70 -29.25 38.56
N LEU A 126 -26.77 -29.13 37.23
CA LEU A 126 -26.81 -27.83 36.55
C LEU A 126 -28.04 -27.01 36.95
N GLU A 127 -29.21 -27.62 37.12
CA GLU A 127 -30.43 -26.95 37.61
C GLU A 127 -30.29 -26.41 39.03
N ARG A 128 -29.59 -27.14 39.91
CA ARG A 128 -29.37 -26.76 41.31
C ARG A 128 -28.29 -25.70 41.48
N ALA A 129 -27.31 -25.64 40.57
CA ALA A 129 -26.19 -24.72 40.64
C ALA A 129 -26.63 -23.25 40.46
N ASP A 130 -26.03 -22.38 41.26
CA ASP A 130 -26.07 -20.92 41.10
C ASP A 130 -24.92 -20.46 40.16
N VAL A 131 -23.76 -21.12 40.25
CA VAL A 131 -22.57 -20.87 39.41
C VAL A 131 -22.08 -22.15 38.75
N ILE A 132 -21.81 -22.08 37.46
CA ILE A 132 -21.18 -23.13 36.67
C ILE A 132 -19.82 -22.63 36.23
N ILE A 133 -18.77 -23.40 36.47
CA ILE A 133 -17.39 -23.00 36.14
C ILE A 133 -16.79 -24.06 35.23
N ALA A 134 -16.33 -23.64 34.07
CA ALA A 134 -15.98 -24.54 32.98
C ALA A 134 -14.72 -24.07 32.23
N THR A 135 -14.01 -25.03 31.63
CA THR A 135 -13.01 -24.73 30.59
C THR A 135 -13.72 -24.46 29.25
N PRO A 136 -13.06 -23.83 28.26
CA PRO A 136 -13.74 -23.34 27.05
C PRO A 136 -14.47 -24.43 26.27
N GLN A 137 -13.88 -25.63 26.17
CA GLN A 137 -14.50 -26.76 25.47
C GLN A 137 -15.74 -27.30 26.19
N CYS A 138 -15.76 -27.26 27.53
CA CYS A 138 -16.92 -27.68 28.31
C CYS A 138 -18.02 -26.61 28.23
N ALA A 139 -17.64 -25.34 28.38
CA ALA A 139 -18.53 -24.19 28.25
C ALA A 139 -19.21 -24.12 26.86
N LEU A 140 -18.45 -24.37 25.78
CA LEU A 140 -18.99 -24.44 24.43
C LEU A 140 -20.07 -25.52 24.33
N SER A 141 -19.77 -26.75 24.75
CA SER A 141 -20.75 -27.86 24.71
C SER A 141 -22.02 -27.59 25.52
N LEU A 142 -21.93 -26.80 26.60
CA LEU A 142 -23.11 -26.38 27.36
C LEU A 142 -23.88 -25.26 26.64
N SER A 143 -23.17 -24.26 26.10
CA SER A 143 -23.76 -23.10 25.44
C SER A 143 -24.59 -23.45 24.20
N GLU A 144 -24.31 -24.59 23.57
CA GLU A 144 -25.05 -25.12 22.41
C GLU A 144 -26.44 -25.70 22.79
N THR A 145 -26.72 -25.86 24.09
CA THR A 145 -27.99 -26.42 24.57
C THR A 145 -29.07 -25.35 24.71
N GLU A 146 -30.32 -25.68 24.38
CA GLU A 146 -31.47 -24.79 24.62
C GLU A 146 -31.63 -24.42 26.11
N TRP A 147 -31.25 -25.34 27.00
CA TRP A 147 -31.29 -25.08 28.43
C TRP A 147 -30.36 -23.93 28.82
N ALA A 148 -29.13 -23.91 28.30
CA ALA A 148 -28.17 -22.86 28.59
C ALA A 148 -28.65 -21.50 28.10
N VAL A 149 -29.16 -21.44 26.87
CA VAL A 149 -29.73 -20.22 26.26
C VAL A 149 -30.84 -19.61 27.12
N ASN A 150 -31.72 -20.45 27.66
CA ASN A 150 -32.87 -20.00 28.44
C ASN A 150 -32.58 -19.72 29.92
N ASN A 151 -31.52 -20.30 30.48
CA ASN A 151 -31.28 -20.24 31.93
C ASN A 151 -30.06 -19.40 32.32
N ILE A 152 -29.01 -19.34 31.51
CA ILE A 152 -27.79 -18.58 31.83
C ILE A 152 -28.06 -17.09 31.65
N SER A 153 -27.87 -16.33 32.73
CA SER A 153 -28.19 -14.90 32.78
C SER A 153 -26.96 -13.99 32.75
N LEU A 154 -25.78 -14.57 33.02
CA LEU A 154 -24.49 -13.89 33.09
C LEU A 154 -23.39 -14.84 32.63
N ILE A 155 -22.49 -14.35 31.78
CA ILE A 155 -21.27 -15.02 31.37
C ILE A 155 -20.09 -14.16 31.80
N GLU A 156 -19.17 -14.79 32.50
CA GLU A 156 -17.90 -14.20 32.89
C GLU A 156 -16.77 -14.94 32.20
N ILE A 157 -15.94 -14.21 31.47
CA ILE A 157 -14.76 -14.77 30.79
C ILE A 157 -13.52 -14.29 31.53
N ASP A 158 -12.77 -15.22 32.11
CA ASP A 158 -11.43 -14.95 32.62
C ASP A 158 -10.40 -15.13 31.50
N GLU A 159 -9.36 -14.29 31.51
CA GLU A 159 -8.37 -14.18 30.43
C GLU A 159 -9.00 -13.94 29.05
N ALA A 160 -9.88 -12.93 29.01
CA ALA A 160 -10.67 -12.57 27.84
C ALA A 160 -9.87 -12.21 26.59
N HIS A 161 -8.55 -12.02 26.71
CA HIS A 161 -7.68 -11.95 25.55
C HIS A 161 -7.75 -13.20 24.68
N HIS A 162 -8.25 -14.35 25.15
CA HIS A 162 -8.50 -15.54 24.32
C HIS A 162 -9.79 -15.51 23.49
N THR A 163 -10.71 -14.57 23.74
CA THR A 163 -12.04 -14.52 23.13
C THR A 163 -12.09 -14.49 21.60
N PRO A 164 -11.10 -13.93 20.85
CA PRO A 164 -11.14 -13.97 19.39
C PRO A 164 -10.93 -15.36 18.78
N ALA A 165 -10.55 -16.37 19.58
CA ALA A 165 -10.52 -17.74 19.13
C ALA A 165 -11.97 -18.28 18.98
N LYS A 166 -12.23 -19.01 17.88
CA LYS A 166 -13.56 -19.49 17.49
C LYS A 166 -14.35 -20.13 18.65
N THR A 167 -13.71 -20.98 19.46
CA THR A 167 -14.33 -21.64 20.61
C THR A 167 -14.91 -20.64 21.62
N TRP A 168 -14.14 -19.62 22.00
CA TRP A 168 -14.56 -18.65 23.00
C TRP A 168 -15.61 -17.69 22.45
N GLN A 169 -15.39 -17.22 21.22
CA GLN A 169 -16.33 -16.35 20.52
C GLN A 169 -17.71 -17.03 20.38
N GLN A 170 -17.72 -18.32 20.02
CA GLN A 170 -18.96 -19.06 19.83
C GLN A 170 -19.78 -19.19 21.13
N ILE A 171 -19.14 -19.29 22.31
CA ILE A 171 -19.85 -19.30 23.60
C ILE A 171 -20.67 -18.01 23.78
N LEU A 172 -20.08 -16.86 23.46
CA LEU A 172 -20.74 -15.55 23.57
C LEU A 172 -21.86 -15.41 22.53
N ILE A 173 -21.62 -15.88 21.29
CA ILE A 173 -22.61 -15.86 20.21
C ILE A 173 -23.82 -16.74 20.55
N ASN A 174 -23.60 -17.92 21.12
CA ASN A 174 -24.65 -18.87 21.48
C ASN A 174 -25.58 -18.33 22.58
N LEU A 175 -25.10 -17.39 23.40
CA LEU A 175 -25.81 -16.88 24.57
C LEU A 175 -25.99 -15.34 24.49
N PRO A 176 -26.71 -14.83 23.48
CA PRO A 176 -26.76 -13.39 23.18
C PRO A 176 -27.60 -12.57 24.16
N GLU A 177 -28.53 -13.20 24.88
CA GLU A 177 -29.39 -12.54 25.88
C GLU A 177 -28.76 -12.51 27.28
N ALA A 178 -27.68 -13.28 27.50
CA ALA A 178 -26.92 -13.22 28.74
C ALA A 178 -26.09 -11.93 28.79
N THR A 179 -25.93 -11.36 29.99
CA THR A 179 -24.98 -10.26 30.19
C THR A 179 -23.56 -10.80 30.13
N HIS A 180 -22.64 -10.13 29.42
CA HIS A 180 -21.25 -10.59 29.26
C HIS A 180 -20.28 -9.66 29.98
N VAL A 181 -19.43 -10.22 30.84
CA VAL A 181 -18.34 -9.50 31.52
C VAL A 181 -17.03 -10.22 31.27
N LEU A 182 -16.07 -9.52 30.70
CA LEU A 182 -14.82 -10.05 30.17
C LEU A 182 -13.66 -9.47 30.98
N PHE A 183 -12.83 -10.33 31.58
CA PHE A 183 -11.70 -9.89 32.40
C PHE A 183 -10.36 -10.26 31.76
N THR A 184 -9.44 -9.31 31.67
CA THR A 184 -8.09 -9.55 31.13
C THR A 184 -7.06 -8.64 31.78
N ALA A 185 -5.79 -9.03 31.77
CA ALA A 185 -4.69 -8.10 32.09
C ALA A 185 -4.18 -7.36 30.85
N THR A 186 -4.42 -7.91 29.66
CA THR A 186 -3.85 -7.45 28.39
C THR A 186 -4.96 -7.36 27.35
N PRO A 187 -5.49 -6.16 27.05
CA PRO A 187 -6.56 -6.00 26.07
C PRO A 187 -6.06 -6.10 24.63
N PHE A 188 -4.76 -5.95 24.41
CA PHE A 188 -4.10 -6.04 23.10
C PHE A 188 -3.57 -7.44 22.78
N ARG A 189 -3.51 -7.80 21.50
CA ARG A 189 -2.99 -9.09 20.99
C ARG A 189 -1.98 -8.90 19.86
N LEU A 190 -1.07 -9.86 19.70
CA LEU A 190 -0.11 -9.91 18.59
C LEU A 190 -0.77 -10.06 17.23
N ASP A 191 -1.83 -10.88 17.14
CA ASP A 191 -2.58 -11.11 15.90
C ASP A 191 -3.60 -10.00 15.59
N ARG A 192 -3.62 -8.93 16.39
CA ARG A 192 -4.49 -7.75 16.27
C ARG A 192 -5.99 -8.05 16.23
N LYS A 193 -6.41 -9.25 16.64
CA LYS A 193 -7.84 -9.57 16.70
C LYS A 193 -8.50 -8.89 17.90
N GLU A 194 -9.66 -8.30 17.66
CA GLU A 194 -10.40 -7.54 18.66
C GLU A 194 -11.11 -8.45 19.68
N ILE A 195 -11.01 -8.08 20.97
CA ILE A 195 -11.94 -8.54 22.02
C ILE A 195 -13.24 -7.74 21.87
N VAL A 196 -14.31 -8.40 21.42
CA VAL A 196 -15.62 -7.77 21.20
C VAL A 196 -16.21 -7.27 22.52
N GLY A 197 -16.46 -5.97 22.62
CA GLY A 197 -17.01 -5.31 23.81
C GLY A 197 -16.39 -3.94 24.08
N ASP A 198 -16.77 -3.34 25.20
CA ASP A 198 -16.29 -2.02 25.63
C ASP A 198 -15.34 -2.14 26.80
N ILE A 199 -14.16 -1.51 26.73
CA ILE A 199 -13.29 -1.36 27.90
C ILE A 199 -13.96 -0.36 28.85
N VAL A 200 -14.54 -0.89 29.93
CA VAL A 200 -15.28 -0.11 30.92
C VAL A 200 -14.38 0.37 32.06
N TYR A 201 -13.31 -0.38 32.33
CA TYR A 201 -12.33 -0.06 33.35
C TYR A 201 -10.95 -0.57 32.93
N ASP A 202 -9.93 0.27 33.07
CA ASP A 202 -8.53 -0.06 32.83
C ASP A 202 -7.69 0.44 34.00
N TYR A 203 -7.09 -0.48 34.74
CA TYR A 203 -6.21 -0.15 35.85
C TYR A 203 -4.75 -0.06 35.41
N PRO A 204 -4.14 1.14 35.39
CA PRO A 204 -2.79 1.31 34.86
C PRO A 204 -1.76 0.51 35.65
N LEU A 205 -0.75 -0.02 34.94
CA LEU A 205 0.33 -0.77 35.56
C LEU A 205 1.15 0.11 36.50
N SER A 206 1.43 1.37 36.12
CA SER A 206 2.08 2.37 36.98
C SER A 206 1.37 2.52 38.33
N LYS A 207 0.03 2.56 38.32
CA LYS A 207 -0.78 2.69 39.53
C LYS A 207 -0.73 1.42 40.38
N ALA A 208 -0.68 0.25 39.75
CA ALA A 208 -0.51 -1.01 40.47
C ALA A 208 0.86 -1.13 41.17
N TYR A 209 1.94 -0.58 40.61
CA TYR A 209 3.22 -0.42 41.31
C TYR A 209 3.10 0.57 42.47
N ALA A 210 2.52 1.75 42.23
CA ALA A 210 2.36 2.79 43.26
C ALA A 210 1.53 2.33 44.47
N ASP A 211 0.54 1.46 44.25
CA ASP A 211 -0.31 0.91 45.31
C ASP A 211 0.26 -0.40 45.91
N GLY A 212 1.51 -0.76 45.59
CA GLY A 212 2.20 -1.92 46.14
C GLY A 212 1.62 -3.28 45.71
N ILE A 213 0.78 -3.32 44.67
CA ILE A 213 0.24 -4.55 44.10
C ILE A 213 1.35 -5.34 43.39
N PHE A 214 2.24 -4.62 42.71
CA PHE A 214 3.50 -5.13 42.19
C PHE A 214 4.67 -4.60 43.02
N GLY A 215 5.58 -5.49 43.36
CA GLY A 215 6.87 -5.16 43.95
C GLY A 215 7.91 -4.85 42.87
N GLU A 216 8.98 -4.20 43.29
CA GLU A 216 10.12 -3.88 42.43
C GLU A 216 10.77 -5.15 41.85
N ILE A 217 11.25 -5.01 40.61
CA ILE A 217 11.94 -6.07 39.88
C ILE A 217 13.39 -5.62 39.63
N GLN A 218 14.32 -6.51 39.92
CA GLN A 218 15.75 -6.32 39.71
C GLN A 218 16.21 -7.14 38.51
N TYR A 219 16.87 -6.52 37.55
CA TYR A 219 17.49 -7.22 36.42
C TYR A 219 18.95 -7.56 36.74
N ILE A 220 19.28 -8.84 36.67
CA ILE A 220 20.63 -9.35 36.90
C ILE A 220 21.18 -9.84 35.55
N PRO A 221 22.00 -9.02 34.86
CA PRO A 221 22.54 -9.39 33.56
C PRO A 221 23.60 -10.47 33.69
N VAL A 222 23.62 -11.37 32.71
CA VAL A 222 24.63 -12.42 32.55
C VAL A 222 25.29 -12.29 31.18
N THR A 223 26.58 -12.63 31.07
CA THR A 223 27.28 -12.64 29.79
C THR A 223 26.68 -13.68 28.84
N GLY A 224 26.26 -13.24 27.64
CA GLY A 224 25.76 -14.09 26.57
C GLY A 224 26.86 -14.88 25.83
N GLY A 225 26.47 -15.64 24.80
CA GLY A 225 27.37 -16.48 23.99
C GLY A 225 27.12 -17.99 24.16
N GLU A 226 28.05 -18.83 23.70
CA GLU A 226 27.89 -20.30 23.68
C GLU A 226 27.68 -20.94 25.06
N THR A 227 28.15 -20.29 26.14
CA THR A 227 28.02 -20.78 27.53
C THR A 227 26.92 -20.08 28.33
N LYS A 228 26.02 -19.35 27.65
CA LYS A 228 24.92 -18.59 28.23
C LYS A 228 24.13 -19.37 29.30
N ASP A 229 23.70 -20.59 28.98
CA ASP A 229 22.84 -21.37 29.87
C ASP A 229 23.54 -21.77 31.17
N ILE A 230 24.84 -22.12 31.10
CA ILE A 230 25.65 -22.44 32.27
C ILE A 230 25.84 -21.18 33.14
N ASN A 231 26.10 -20.03 32.51
CA ASN A 231 26.28 -18.78 33.25
C ASN A 231 25.00 -18.36 33.97
N ILE A 232 23.83 -18.50 33.32
CA ILE A 232 22.53 -18.22 33.94
C ILE A 232 22.28 -19.18 35.12
N ALA A 233 22.54 -20.48 34.95
CA ALA A 233 22.32 -21.48 36.00
C ALA A 233 23.17 -21.20 37.26
N LYS A 234 24.46 -20.92 37.08
CA LYS A 234 25.36 -20.55 38.19
C LYS A 234 24.94 -19.25 38.87
N LYS A 235 24.52 -18.25 38.09
CA LYS A 235 24.04 -17.00 38.66
C LYS A 235 22.73 -17.17 39.43
N ALA A 236 21.84 -18.05 38.96
CA ALA A 236 20.59 -18.37 39.66
C ALA A 236 20.83 -19.03 41.02
N GLU A 237 21.82 -19.93 41.11
CA GLU A 237 22.25 -20.52 42.37
C GLU A 237 22.82 -19.48 43.34
N GLU A 238 23.77 -18.67 42.88
CA GLU A 238 24.38 -17.59 43.66
C GLU A 238 23.31 -16.67 44.28
N VAL A 239 22.36 -16.24 43.45
CA VAL A 239 21.27 -15.35 43.86
C VAL A 239 20.31 -16.02 44.84
N LEU A 240 19.96 -17.29 44.64
CA LEU A 240 19.05 -18.00 45.55
C LEU A 240 19.68 -18.20 46.92
N PHE A 241 20.97 -18.54 46.99
CA PHE A 241 21.64 -18.69 48.28
C PHE A 241 21.82 -17.37 49.00
N ALA A 242 22.17 -16.29 48.30
CA ALA A 242 22.20 -14.95 48.90
C ALA A 242 20.85 -14.55 49.52
N ASP A 243 19.74 -14.80 48.81
CA ASP A 243 18.39 -14.50 49.32
C ASP A 243 18.04 -15.33 50.57
N LYS A 244 18.45 -16.61 50.59
CA LYS A 244 18.24 -17.47 51.77
C LYS A 244 19.09 -17.02 52.96
N GLU A 245 20.32 -16.55 52.74
CA GLU A 245 21.18 -15.99 53.78
C GLU A 245 20.59 -14.70 54.39
N GLU A 246 19.90 -13.89 53.59
CA GLU A 246 19.13 -12.72 54.04
C GLU A 246 17.82 -13.11 54.78
N GLY A 247 17.51 -14.40 54.90
CA GLY A 247 16.31 -14.91 55.56
C GLY A 247 15.05 -14.85 54.69
N LEU A 248 15.19 -14.65 53.38
CA LEU A 248 14.07 -14.62 52.45
C LEU A 248 13.66 -16.05 52.05
N LYS A 249 12.35 -16.29 51.98
CA LYS A 249 11.76 -17.53 51.46
C LYS A 249 11.50 -17.41 49.97
N HIS A 250 12.58 -17.29 49.20
CA HIS A 250 12.54 -17.20 47.75
C HIS A 250 12.77 -18.57 47.11
N TYR A 251 12.11 -18.79 45.98
CA TYR A 251 12.27 -19.97 45.14
C TYR A 251 12.55 -19.57 43.69
N LEU A 252 13.26 -20.45 42.99
CA LEU A 252 13.69 -20.27 41.61
C LEU A 252 12.63 -20.77 40.62
N MET A 253 12.43 -20.04 39.55
CA MET A 253 11.73 -20.49 38.34
C MET A 253 12.65 -20.36 37.14
N VAL A 254 12.96 -21.50 36.51
CA VAL A 254 13.71 -21.55 35.26
C VAL A 254 12.71 -21.62 34.11
N ARG A 255 12.84 -20.73 33.12
CA ARG A 255 11.93 -20.66 31.96
C ARG A 255 12.68 -20.90 30.66
N THR A 256 12.04 -21.68 29.80
CA THR A 256 12.41 -21.87 28.40
C THR A 256 11.17 -22.02 27.50
N ASP A 257 11.36 -22.18 26.19
CA ASP A 257 10.32 -22.17 25.16
C ASP A 257 9.88 -23.58 24.71
N THR A 258 10.72 -24.61 24.81
CA THR A 258 10.40 -25.97 24.36
C THR A 258 10.69 -27.06 25.38
N LYS A 259 10.01 -28.20 25.24
CA LYS A 259 10.22 -29.39 26.08
C LYS A 259 11.64 -29.92 25.99
N CYS A 260 12.19 -29.99 24.79
CA CYS A 260 13.57 -30.40 24.57
C CYS A 260 14.54 -29.47 25.31
N ASN A 261 14.31 -28.16 25.26
CA ASN A 261 15.14 -27.22 26.00
C ASN A 261 14.98 -27.35 27.52
N ALA A 262 13.80 -27.66 28.04
CA ALA A 262 13.64 -27.88 29.48
C ALA A 262 14.31 -29.15 29.98
N GLU A 263 14.31 -30.22 29.18
CA GLU A 263 15.07 -31.45 29.47
C GLU A 263 16.57 -31.15 29.47
N TYR A 264 17.06 -30.45 28.46
CA TYR A 264 18.44 -29.98 28.40
C TYR A 264 18.81 -29.12 29.62
N LEU A 265 17.96 -28.17 30.03
CA LEU A 265 18.21 -27.34 31.21
C LEU A 265 18.15 -28.13 32.52
N GLU A 266 17.32 -29.17 32.61
CA GLU A 266 17.30 -30.06 33.79
C GLU A 266 18.67 -30.72 33.98
N ASP A 267 19.29 -31.19 32.90
CA ASP A 267 20.64 -31.74 32.93
C ASP A 267 21.69 -30.67 33.26
N ILE A 268 21.62 -29.49 32.61
CA ILE A 268 22.58 -28.39 32.86
C ILE A 268 22.57 -27.96 34.33
N TYR A 269 21.40 -27.73 34.92
CA TYR A 269 21.31 -27.33 36.33
C TYR A 269 21.80 -28.44 37.25
N LYS A 270 21.51 -29.71 36.94
CA LYS A 270 21.95 -30.85 37.74
C LYS A 270 23.46 -31.07 37.69
N GLU A 271 24.11 -30.80 36.55
CA GLU A 271 25.56 -30.97 36.37
C GLU A 271 26.37 -29.78 36.89
N ASN A 272 25.79 -28.57 36.89
CA ASN A 272 26.53 -27.32 37.13
C ASN A 272 26.14 -26.58 38.42
N THR A 273 25.11 -27.03 39.14
CA THR A 273 24.63 -26.42 40.40
C THR A 273 24.27 -27.49 41.43
N CYS A 274 24.07 -27.09 42.68
CA CYS A 274 23.56 -27.90 43.78
C CYS A 274 22.04 -27.75 43.98
N LEU A 275 21.34 -27.08 43.06
CA LEU A 275 19.91 -26.77 43.19
C LEU A 275 19.03 -28.00 42.94
N ARG A 276 18.01 -28.18 43.78
CA ARG A 276 16.99 -29.23 43.63
C ARG A 276 15.83 -28.70 42.79
N LEU A 277 15.94 -28.86 41.47
CA LEU A 277 14.90 -28.45 40.53
C LEU A 277 14.13 -29.64 39.97
N ARG A 278 12.85 -29.41 39.64
CA ARG A 278 12.02 -30.36 38.88
C ARG A 278 11.41 -29.70 37.66
N ARG A 279 11.45 -30.40 36.54
CA ARG A 279 10.73 -29.98 35.33
C ARG A 279 9.22 -30.14 35.52
N ILE A 280 8.46 -29.18 35.00
CA ILE A 280 7.01 -29.23 34.86
C ILE A 280 6.65 -28.80 33.43
N ASP A 281 6.05 -29.71 32.66
CA ASP A 281 5.54 -29.43 31.32
C ASP A 281 4.21 -30.13 31.05
N SER A 282 3.58 -29.79 29.92
CA SER A 282 2.23 -30.24 29.55
C SER A 282 2.06 -31.75 29.34
N SER A 283 3.14 -32.54 29.33
CA SER A 283 3.06 -34.02 29.29
C SER A 283 2.83 -34.66 30.66
N MET A 284 3.03 -33.91 31.75
CA MET A 284 2.92 -34.44 33.11
C MET A 284 1.46 -34.48 33.59
N GLY A 285 1.06 -35.59 34.22
CA GLY A 285 -0.27 -35.71 34.81
C GLY A 285 -0.48 -34.77 36.00
N ASN A 286 -1.72 -34.29 36.18
CA ASN A 286 -2.09 -33.36 37.27
C ASN A 286 -1.66 -33.82 38.68
N THR A 287 -1.69 -35.13 38.94
CA THR A 287 -1.25 -35.70 40.23
C THR A 287 0.23 -35.46 40.47
N GLN A 288 1.06 -35.62 39.43
CA GLN A 288 2.49 -35.40 39.50
C GLN A 288 2.83 -33.92 39.67
N VAL A 289 2.14 -33.04 38.93
CA VAL A 289 2.28 -31.58 39.06
C VAL A 289 1.92 -31.12 40.47
N LYS A 290 0.79 -31.60 41.03
CA LYS A 290 0.40 -31.31 42.42
C LYS A 290 1.44 -31.78 43.44
N LYS A 291 2.04 -32.96 43.22
CA LYS A 291 3.10 -33.49 44.07
C LYS A 291 4.33 -32.57 44.06
N TYR A 292 4.84 -32.18 42.89
CA TYR A 292 6.00 -31.28 42.81
C TYR A 292 5.72 -29.89 43.39
N ILE A 293 4.50 -29.37 43.19
CA ILE A 293 4.07 -28.12 43.84
C ILE A 293 4.07 -28.27 45.36
N GLN A 294 3.62 -29.42 45.88
CA GLN A 294 3.64 -29.67 47.32
C GLN A 294 5.07 -29.81 47.84
N GLU A 295 5.95 -30.52 47.13
CA GLU A 295 7.38 -30.61 47.45
C GLU A 295 8.06 -29.23 47.47
N LEU A 296 7.68 -28.32 46.57
CA LEU A 296 8.14 -26.94 46.57
C LEU A 296 7.65 -26.16 47.80
N LYS A 297 6.38 -26.34 48.20
CA LYS A 297 5.79 -25.73 49.40
C LYS A 297 6.38 -26.28 50.71
N ASP A 298 6.78 -27.54 50.70
CA ASP A 298 7.37 -28.25 51.83
C ASP A 298 8.90 -28.06 51.92
N ASP A 299 9.48 -27.14 51.12
CA ASP A 299 10.90 -26.79 51.09
C ASP A 299 11.86 -27.93 50.65
N LEU A 300 11.31 -28.94 49.98
CA LEU A 300 12.06 -30.08 49.43
C LEU A 300 12.71 -29.76 48.07
N LEU A 301 12.21 -28.73 47.37
CA LEU A 301 12.73 -28.24 46.11
C LEU A 301 13.15 -26.77 46.24
N ASP A 302 14.19 -26.40 45.50
CA ASP A 302 14.68 -25.02 45.43
C ASP A 302 13.99 -24.21 44.32
N GLY A 303 13.34 -24.91 43.38
CA GLY A 303 12.66 -24.28 42.26
C GLY A 303 12.14 -25.28 41.23
N ILE A 304 11.66 -24.74 40.12
CA ILE A 304 11.02 -25.51 39.03
C ILE A 304 11.50 -25.05 37.66
N ILE A 305 11.59 -25.99 36.71
CA ILE A 305 11.90 -25.71 35.29
C ILE A 305 10.61 -25.82 34.50
N CYS A 306 10.26 -24.81 33.71
CA CYS A 306 9.00 -24.76 33.00
C CYS A 306 9.15 -24.37 31.52
N VAL A 307 8.32 -25.00 30.69
CA VAL A 307 8.14 -24.72 29.26
C VAL A 307 6.80 -24.06 29.12
N ASP A 308 6.75 -22.87 28.54
CA ASP A 308 5.51 -22.12 28.26
C ASP A 308 4.39 -22.38 29.26
N MET A 309 4.47 -21.62 30.35
CA MET A 309 3.44 -21.43 31.35
C MET A 309 2.95 -22.70 32.10
N LEU A 310 3.44 -22.81 33.33
CA LEU A 310 2.59 -22.94 34.54
C LEU A 310 1.61 -21.74 34.72
N GLY A 311 1.70 -20.74 33.84
CA GLY A 311 1.18 -19.38 33.98
C GLY A 311 -0.25 -19.10 33.49
N GLU A 312 -1.13 -20.10 33.43
CA GLU A 312 -2.56 -19.85 33.57
C GLU A 312 -3.07 -20.60 34.80
N GLY A 313 -2.89 -19.97 35.96
CA GLY A 313 -3.48 -20.39 37.23
C GLY A 313 -2.51 -20.84 38.30
N PHE A 314 -1.20 -20.96 38.04
CA PHE A 314 -0.28 -21.24 39.15
C PHE A 314 -0.04 -19.95 39.95
N ASP A 315 -0.33 -20.01 41.25
CA ASP A 315 -0.13 -18.92 42.19
C ASP A 315 0.80 -19.37 43.32
N PHE A 316 2.05 -18.93 43.26
CA PHE A 316 3.04 -19.16 44.31
C PHE A 316 3.90 -17.89 44.48
N PRO A 317 3.49 -16.95 45.36
CA PRO A 317 4.14 -15.65 45.52
C PRO A 317 5.61 -15.70 45.92
N ASN A 318 6.06 -16.82 46.49
CA ASN A 318 7.44 -17.05 46.87
C ASN A 318 8.38 -17.38 45.68
N LEU A 319 7.85 -17.59 44.46
CA LEU A 319 8.67 -17.59 43.25
C LEU A 319 9.18 -16.16 43.00
N LYS A 320 10.42 -15.90 43.43
CA LYS A 320 11.01 -14.57 43.50
C LYS A 320 12.35 -14.45 42.79
N ILE A 321 12.85 -15.54 42.24
CA ILE A 321 13.97 -15.54 41.29
C ILE A 321 13.53 -16.21 39.99
N ALA A 322 13.70 -15.54 38.86
CA ALA A 322 13.32 -15.98 37.53
C ALA A 322 14.56 -16.07 36.63
N ALA A 323 14.98 -17.27 36.25
CA ALA A 323 16.07 -17.51 35.32
C ALA A 323 15.51 -17.74 33.91
N ILE A 324 15.78 -16.80 33.00
CA ILE A 324 15.24 -16.76 31.65
C ILE A 324 16.31 -17.15 30.63
N HIS A 325 16.22 -18.37 30.14
CA HIS A 325 17.13 -18.88 29.10
C HIS A 325 16.69 -18.45 27.70
N VAL A 326 15.37 -18.37 27.50
CA VAL A 326 14.74 -17.81 26.29
C VAL A 326 13.72 -16.78 26.76
N PRO A 327 13.66 -15.55 26.22
CA PRO A 327 12.64 -14.55 26.58
C PRO A 327 11.30 -14.77 25.85
N HIS A 328 10.24 -14.13 26.34
CA HIS A 328 8.95 -14.15 25.65
C HIS A 328 8.98 -13.21 24.45
N LYS A 329 8.44 -13.66 23.31
CA LYS A 329 8.33 -12.85 22.09
C LYS A 329 7.27 -11.75 22.17
N SER A 330 6.30 -11.87 23.07
CA SER A 330 5.16 -10.95 23.18
C SER A 330 5.18 -10.16 24.48
N LEU A 331 4.82 -8.87 24.42
CA LEU A 331 4.71 -8.05 25.62
C LEU A 331 3.61 -8.58 26.55
N ALA A 332 2.50 -9.09 26.01
CA ALA A 332 1.39 -9.60 26.81
C ALA A 332 1.81 -10.78 27.70
N SER A 333 2.53 -11.74 27.14
CA SER A 333 3.07 -12.88 27.89
C SER A 333 4.08 -12.44 28.94
N THR A 334 4.96 -11.50 28.60
CA THR A 334 5.93 -10.93 29.55
C THR A 334 5.23 -10.23 30.71
N LEU A 335 4.20 -9.42 30.45
CA LEU A 335 3.43 -8.74 31.51
C LEU A 335 2.70 -9.72 32.42
N GLN A 336 2.11 -10.77 31.86
CA GLN A 336 1.47 -11.82 32.66
C GLN A 336 2.50 -12.56 33.53
N PHE A 337 3.66 -12.88 32.96
CA PHE A 337 4.77 -13.53 33.66
C PHE A 337 5.28 -12.67 34.82
N ILE A 338 5.65 -11.43 34.53
CA ILE A 338 6.11 -10.45 35.51
C ILE A 338 5.06 -10.28 36.60
N GLY A 339 3.79 -10.15 36.23
CA GLY A 339 2.74 -9.91 37.20
C GLY A 339 2.43 -11.11 38.13
N ARG A 340 2.89 -12.31 37.79
CA ARG A 340 2.85 -13.47 38.70
C ARG A 340 4.02 -13.46 39.68
N PHE A 341 5.18 -13.08 39.20
CA PHE A 341 6.46 -13.11 39.91
C PHE A 341 6.67 -11.91 40.86
N ALA A 342 6.21 -10.73 40.46
CA ALA A 342 6.39 -9.48 41.20
C ALA A 342 5.37 -9.27 42.34
N ARG A 343 4.54 -10.26 42.71
CA ARG A 343 3.50 -10.10 43.74
C ARG A 343 4.06 -9.92 45.16
N THR A 344 3.41 -9.12 46.00
CA THR A 344 3.91 -8.73 47.35
C THR A 344 3.13 -9.37 48.51
N ASN A 345 2.31 -10.38 48.24
CA ASN A 345 1.30 -10.89 49.16
C ASN A 345 1.71 -12.11 50.01
N ALA A 346 3.02 -12.37 50.18
CA ALA A 346 3.53 -13.40 51.09
C ALA A 346 4.50 -12.79 52.12
N GLU A 347 4.73 -13.51 53.22
CA GLU A 347 5.68 -13.11 54.25
C GLU A 347 7.11 -13.55 53.88
N TYR A 348 8.11 -12.83 54.39
CA TYR A 348 9.54 -13.12 54.18
C TYR A 348 9.96 -13.15 52.69
N ILE A 349 9.39 -12.24 51.89
CA ILE A 349 9.77 -12.03 50.49
C ILE A 349 10.34 -10.61 50.30
N GLY A 350 11.27 -10.47 49.36
CA GLY A 350 11.92 -9.22 48.96
C GLY A 350 11.68 -8.90 47.48
N LYS A 351 12.63 -8.16 46.88
CA LYS A 351 12.59 -7.78 45.47
C LYS A 351 12.65 -9.01 44.57
N ALA A 352 11.87 -8.98 43.50
CA ALA A 352 11.82 -10.08 42.54
C ALA A 352 13.01 -9.95 41.57
N LYS A 353 13.79 -11.02 41.37
CA LYS A 353 15.05 -10.99 40.61
C LYS A 353 14.94 -11.71 39.27
N PHE A 354 15.14 -10.98 38.18
CA PHE A 354 15.09 -11.46 36.80
C PHE A 354 16.50 -11.65 36.26
N ILE A 355 16.90 -12.89 35.97
CA ILE A 355 18.24 -13.26 35.52
C ILE A 355 18.15 -13.65 34.04
N ALA A 356 18.85 -12.92 33.17
CA ALA A 356 18.88 -13.21 31.74
C ALA A 356 20.19 -12.74 31.10
N ALA A 357 20.57 -13.37 30.00
CA ALA A 357 21.72 -12.93 29.22
C ALA A 357 21.48 -11.55 28.61
N ASN A 358 22.52 -10.72 28.59
CA ASN A 358 22.52 -9.43 27.91
C ASN A 358 23.03 -9.60 26.46
N ASP A 359 22.20 -10.17 25.60
CA ASP A 359 22.48 -10.42 24.18
C ASP A 359 21.32 -9.92 23.29
N GLU A 360 21.49 -10.01 21.96
CA GLU A 360 20.47 -9.59 20.99
C GLU A 360 19.15 -10.36 21.10
N ASP A 361 19.14 -11.51 21.77
CA ASP A 361 17.92 -12.28 21.99
C ASP A 361 16.99 -11.63 23.01
N LEU A 362 17.48 -10.69 23.84
CA LEU A 362 16.68 -9.96 24.84
C LEU A 362 15.87 -8.80 24.22
N GLU A 363 15.14 -9.09 23.14
CA GLU A 363 14.23 -8.16 22.48
C GLU A 363 12.77 -8.56 22.74
N ILE A 364 11.96 -7.58 23.18
CA ILE A 364 10.50 -7.73 23.23
C ILE A 364 9.89 -6.85 22.15
N GLU A 365 9.32 -7.49 21.12
CA GLU A 365 8.68 -6.80 19.99
C GLU A 365 9.55 -5.66 19.41
N ASN A 366 10.82 -5.97 19.11
CA ASN A 366 11.85 -5.08 18.55
C ASN A 366 12.33 -3.95 19.48
N ASN A 367 11.93 -3.96 20.75
CA ASN A 367 12.49 -3.06 21.75
C ASN A 367 13.60 -3.78 22.52
N ARG A 368 14.84 -3.30 22.36
CA ARG A 368 16.02 -3.79 23.06
C ARG A 368 15.99 -3.34 24.52
N LEU A 369 15.95 -4.31 25.44
CA LEU A 369 15.91 -4.07 26.89
C LEU A 369 17.33 -3.90 27.44
N PHE A 370 18.07 -2.90 26.99
CA PHE A 370 19.40 -2.61 27.53
C PHE A 370 19.30 -1.57 28.64
N SER A 371 19.40 -1.95 29.92
CA SER A 371 19.66 -1.00 31.01
C SER A 371 19.61 -1.61 32.43
N SER A 372 20.10 -0.83 33.39
CA SER A 372 20.01 -1.03 34.84
C SER A 372 18.57 -1.17 35.37
N ASP A 373 18.42 -1.76 36.56
CA ASP A 373 17.17 -2.06 37.28
C ASP A 373 16.04 -1.02 37.13
N ALA A 374 16.31 0.26 37.41
CA ALA A 374 15.28 1.31 37.43
C ALA A 374 14.67 1.62 36.06
N VAL A 375 15.42 1.43 34.97
CA VAL A 375 14.98 1.77 33.61
C VAL A 375 14.13 0.64 33.03
N TRP A 376 14.40 -0.61 33.43
CA TRP A 376 13.65 -1.77 32.93
C TRP A 376 12.19 -1.75 33.38
N GLN A 377 11.94 -1.42 34.65
CA GLN A 377 10.58 -1.28 35.18
C GLN A 377 9.80 -0.19 34.45
N ASP A 378 10.39 1.01 34.30
CA ASP A 378 9.77 2.14 33.61
C ASP A 378 9.49 1.82 32.14
N MET A 379 10.40 1.09 31.47
CA MET A 379 10.21 0.67 30.09
C MET A 379 8.99 -0.25 29.92
N ILE A 380 8.79 -1.21 30.82
CA ILE A 380 7.64 -2.12 30.77
C ILE A 380 6.32 -1.40 31.06
N ILE A 381 6.32 -0.49 32.03
CA ILE A 381 5.18 0.38 32.32
C ILE A 381 4.82 1.19 31.07
N ASN A 382 5.80 1.89 30.48
CA ASN A 382 5.61 2.72 29.31
C ASN A 382 5.11 1.92 28.09
N MET A 383 5.70 0.74 27.84
CA MET A 383 5.27 -0.13 26.74
C MET A 383 3.83 -0.63 26.93
N SER A 384 3.48 -1.08 28.14
CA SER A 384 2.12 -1.56 28.45
C SER A 384 1.08 -0.46 28.31
N GLU A 385 1.36 0.71 28.88
CA GLU A 385 0.43 1.84 28.88
C GLU A 385 0.29 2.46 27.49
N ALA A 386 1.38 2.58 26.73
CA ALA A 386 1.33 3.03 25.34
C ALA A 386 0.44 2.13 24.49
N LYS A 387 0.56 0.80 24.64
CA LYS A 387 -0.31 -0.15 23.94
C LYS A 387 -1.77 -0.08 24.37
N ASN A 388 -2.06 -0.01 25.67
CA ASN A 388 -3.43 0.15 26.15
C ASN A 388 -4.05 1.44 25.62
N LYS A 389 -3.30 2.55 25.67
CA LYS A 389 -3.75 3.85 25.14
C LYS A 389 -4.00 3.79 23.63
N LYS A 390 -3.12 3.11 22.88
CA LYS A 390 -3.31 2.89 21.43
C LYS A 390 -4.56 2.07 21.16
N GLU A 391 -4.77 0.95 21.84
CA GLU A 391 -5.97 0.11 21.72
C GLU A 391 -7.26 0.90 22.03
N GLN A 392 -7.25 1.72 23.09
CA GLN A 392 -8.39 2.59 23.42
C GLN A 392 -8.62 3.66 22.35
N SER A 393 -7.56 4.26 21.81
CA SER A 393 -7.64 5.26 20.73
C SER A 393 -8.20 4.65 19.45
N ASP A 394 -7.69 3.48 19.05
CA ASP A 394 -8.15 2.75 17.87
C ASP A 394 -9.63 2.39 18.02
N ARG A 395 -10.05 1.85 19.18
CA ARG A 395 -11.48 1.58 19.45
C ARG A 395 -12.37 2.82 19.35
N LYS A 396 -11.91 3.96 19.88
CA LYS A 396 -12.65 5.23 19.76
C LYS A 396 -12.77 5.68 18.31
N TYR A 397 -11.69 5.57 17.55
CA TYR A 397 -11.65 5.90 16.12
C TYR A 397 -12.64 5.04 15.32
N PHE A 398 -12.69 3.73 15.56
CA PHE A 398 -13.66 2.89 14.82
C PHE A 398 -15.12 3.14 15.25
N LYS A 399 -15.35 3.57 16.50
CA LYS A 399 -16.69 3.93 16.98
C LYS A 399 -17.22 5.25 16.41
N SER A 400 -16.36 6.13 15.92
CA SER A 400 -16.81 7.39 15.28
C SER A 400 -17.37 7.18 13.87
N TYR A 401 -17.21 5.98 13.30
CA TYR A 401 -17.84 5.63 12.03
C TYR A 401 -19.34 5.38 12.19
N GLU A 402 -20.14 6.16 11.47
CA GLU A 402 -21.57 5.95 11.30
C GLU A 402 -21.81 4.90 10.19
N GLU A 403 -22.62 3.89 10.49
CA GLU A 403 -23.14 2.93 9.50
C GLU A 403 -24.55 3.32 9.06
N GLU A 404 -24.82 3.23 7.75
CA GLU A 404 -26.20 3.33 7.27
C GLU A 404 -26.98 2.05 7.57
N ASN A 405 -28.05 2.22 8.37
CA ASN A 405 -29.00 1.19 8.82
C ASN A 405 -29.23 0.06 7.80
N GLY A 406 -28.66 -1.13 8.08
CA GLY A 406 -28.93 -2.35 7.33
C GLY A 406 -29.03 -3.54 8.28
N ASN A 407 -30.23 -4.09 8.45
CA ASN A 407 -30.58 -5.24 9.32
C ASN A 407 -29.91 -6.59 8.94
N TYR A 408 -28.86 -6.60 8.12
CA TYR A 408 -28.16 -7.80 7.69
C TYR A 408 -26.95 -8.04 8.60
N LYS A 409 -27.15 -8.82 9.66
CA LYS A 409 -26.06 -9.31 10.53
C LYS A 409 -25.10 -10.27 9.81
N GLU A 410 -25.56 -10.91 8.74
CA GLU A 410 -24.75 -11.81 7.92
C GLU A 410 -23.90 -10.98 6.94
N ASN A 411 -22.57 -11.06 7.06
CA ASN A 411 -21.53 -10.37 6.26
C ASN A 411 -21.06 -8.97 6.71
N ARG A 412 -21.24 -8.58 7.97
CA ARG A 412 -20.62 -7.35 8.51
C ARG A 412 -19.10 -7.55 8.69
N ILE A 413 -18.30 -6.79 7.94
CA ILE A 413 -16.83 -6.77 8.06
C ILE A 413 -16.45 -5.72 9.09
N SER A 414 -15.71 -6.13 10.13
CA SER A 414 -15.20 -5.22 11.15
C SER A 414 -14.13 -4.30 10.56
N LEU A 415 -14.30 -2.98 10.72
CA LEU A 415 -13.30 -1.99 10.27
C LEU A 415 -11.96 -2.18 11.00
N GLN A 416 -11.97 -2.64 12.26
CA GLN A 416 -10.75 -2.97 13.01
C GLN A 416 -9.87 -4.00 12.29
N SER A 417 -10.49 -4.91 11.53
CA SER A 417 -9.78 -5.97 10.81
C SER A 417 -9.15 -5.51 9.50
N ILE A 418 -9.49 -4.31 9.01
CA ILE A 418 -8.98 -3.78 7.74
C ILE A 418 -7.50 -3.46 7.87
N THR A 419 -6.72 -4.12 7.04
CA THR A 419 -5.30 -3.82 6.83
C THR A 419 -5.11 -3.38 5.38
N VAL A 420 -4.65 -2.16 5.20
CA VAL A 420 -4.56 -1.46 3.92
C VAL A 420 -3.11 -1.50 3.44
N ASN A 421 -2.86 -1.92 2.20
CA ASN A 421 -1.55 -1.68 1.60
C ASN A 421 -1.38 -0.18 1.35
N CYS A 422 -0.23 0.38 1.67
CA CYS A 422 0.00 1.82 1.51
C CYS A 422 0.08 2.16 0.02
N HIS A 423 -1.06 2.49 -0.57
CA HIS A 423 -1.19 3.01 -1.92
C HIS A 423 -2.26 4.11 -1.88
N ASP A 424 -2.05 5.19 -2.60
CA ASP A 424 -2.99 6.30 -2.61
C ASP A 424 -2.94 7.06 -3.93
N ARG A 425 -4.09 7.62 -4.28
CA ARG A 425 -4.28 8.49 -5.44
C ARG A 425 -4.80 9.84 -4.94
N ILE A 426 -4.09 10.91 -5.31
CA ILE A 426 -4.32 12.23 -4.74
C ILE A 426 -4.89 13.19 -5.78
N TYR A 427 -5.90 13.95 -5.39
CA TYR A 427 -6.44 15.05 -6.18
C TYR A 427 -6.49 16.31 -5.36
N ARG A 428 -6.25 17.46 -6.00
CA ARG A 428 -6.61 18.75 -5.44
C ARG A 428 -8.08 19.00 -5.74
N VAL A 429 -8.87 19.35 -4.74
CA VAL A 429 -10.33 19.49 -4.90
C VAL A 429 -10.83 20.80 -4.31
N LYS A 430 -11.96 21.28 -4.82
CA LYS A 430 -12.57 22.54 -4.36
C LYS A 430 -13.48 22.34 -3.16
N ASP A 431 -14.25 21.26 -3.19
CA ASP A 431 -15.28 20.88 -2.24
C ASP A 431 -15.27 19.36 -2.04
N PHE A 432 -15.99 18.91 -1.01
CA PHE A 432 -16.13 17.49 -0.69
C PHE A 432 -17.52 17.22 -0.10
N ASN A 433 -18.24 16.26 -0.68
CA ASN A 433 -19.54 15.83 -0.20
C ASN A 433 -19.42 14.53 0.60
N LEU A 434 -19.27 14.68 1.92
CA LEU A 434 -19.17 13.56 2.85
C LEU A 434 -20.41 12.65 2.85
N ASN A 435 -21.57 13.11 2.36
CA ASN A 435 -22.82 12.33 2.33
C ASN A 435 -23.11 11.69 0.96
N ALA A 436 -22.23 11.84 -0.04
CA ALA A 436 -22.41 11.17 -1.33
C ALA A 436 -22.21 9.65 -1.20
N ASP A 437 -22.99 8.86 -1.92
CA ASP A 437 -22.81 7.41 -1.99
C ASP A 437 -21.85 7.02 -3.10
N PHE A 438 -21.15 5.90 -2.91
CA PHE A 438 -20.31 5.34 -3.98
C PHE A 438 -21.16 5.02 -5.23
N PRO A 439 -20.58 5.13 -6.44
CA PRO A 439 -21.30 4.82 -7.67
C PRO A 439 -21.85 3.39 -7.66
N LYS A 440 -23.02 3.19 -8.27
CA LYS A 440 -23.72 1.88 -8.26
C LYS A 440 -22.87 0.75 -8.86
N SER A 441 -22.00 1.07 -9.82
CA SER A 441 -21.03 0.17 -10.46
C SER A 441 -20.08 -0.52 -9.45
N PHE A 442 -19.86 0.10 -8.29
CA PHE A 442 -18.94 -0.40 -7.25
C PHE A 442 -19.60 -1.40 -6.29
N ASN A 443 -20.92 -1.61 -6.40
CA ASN A 443 -21.68 -2.55 -5.60
C ASN A 443 -21.50 -2.39 -4.07
N VAL A 444 -21.26 -1.17 -3.58
CA VAL A 444 -21.07 -0.88 -2.14
C VAL A 444 -22.40 -0.92 -1.35
N ALA A 445 -23.52 -0.52 -1.97
CA ALA A 445 -24.83 -0.48 -1.30
C ALA A 445 -24.73 0.12 0.12
N ASN A 446 -25.24 -0.57 1.15
CA ASN A 446 -25.25 -0.08 2.54
C ASN A 446 -23.95 -0.37 3.32
N ARG A 447 -22.88 -0.83 2.67
CA ARG A 447 -21.58 -1.11 3.31
C ARG A 447 -20.67 0.13 3.28
N ILE A 448 -21.25 1.27 3.62
CA ILE A 448 -20.59 2.58 3.68
C ILE A 448 -20.46 2.96 5.15
N TYR A 449 -19.24 3.32 5.55
CA TYR A 449 -18.90 3.75 6.88
C TYR A 449 -18.34 5.17 6.79
N ARG A 450 -18.94 6.12 7.50
CA ARG A 450 -18.55 7.53 7.42
C ARG A 450 -18.04 8.01 8.77
N ASN A 451 -16.81 8.50 8.81
CA ASN A 451 -16.24 9.19 9.96
C ASN A 451 -16.31 10.71 9.70
N ARG A 452 -17.16 11.40 10.47
CA ARG A 452 -17.34 12.85 10.33
C ARG A 452 -16.24 13.66 11.01
N ASP A 453 -15.49 13.04 11.93
CA ASP A 453 -14.46 13.74 12.70
C ASP A 453 -13.21 14.03 11.85
N ASP A 454 -12.87 13.15 10.89
CA ASP A 454 -11.68 13.24 10.05
C ASP A 454 -11.98 13.27 8.53
N ASN A 455 -13.26 13.33 8.16
CA ASN A 455 -13.73 13.30 6.76
C ASN A 455 -13.32 12.04 5.98
N THR A 456 -13.31 10.88 6.63
CA THR A 456 -13.01 9.59 6.00
C THR A 456 -14.28 8.80 5.68
N ILE A 457 -14.35 8.22 4.48
CA ILE A 457 -15.40 7.30 4.04
C ILE A 457 -14.75 5.97 3.67
N VAL A 458 -15.27 4.86 4.21
CA VAL A 458 -14.88 3.50 3.82
C VAL A 458 -16.07 2.84 3.13
N GLY A 459 -15.86 2.35 1.91
CA GLY A 459 -16.81 1.56 1.15
C GLY A 459 -16.26 0.16 0.89
N ILE A 460 -17.06 -0.87 1.16
CA ILE A 460 -16.68 -2.25 0.83
C ILE A 460 -17.63 -2.74 -0.25
N GLY A 461 -17.20 -2.87 -1.50
CA GLY A 461 -17.95 -3.41 -2.63
C GLY A 461 -17.93 -4.93 -2.71
N MET A 462 -18.88 -5.53 -3.43
CA MET A 462 -18.94 -6.98 -3.68
C MET A 462 -19.19 -7.26 -5.16
N GLU A 463 -18.39 -8.12 -5.78
CA GLU A 463 -18.61 -8.53 -7.17
C GLU A 463 -18.41 -10.04 -7.33
N TYR A 464 -19.25 -10.66 -8.17
CA TYR A 464 -18.96 -11.99 -8.66
C TYR A 464 -18.01 -11.89 -9.85
N VAL A 465 -16.89 -12.61 -9.78
CA VAL A 465 -15.88 -12.73 -10.84
C VAL A 465 -15.77 -14.17 -11.33
N SER A 466 -15.31 -14.33 -12.57
CA SER A 466 -15.00 -15.65 -13.11
C SER A 466 -13.65 -16.14 -12.56
N PRO A 467 -13.54 -17.38 -12.04
CA PRO A 467 -12.26 -17.95 -11.65
C PRO A 467 -11.26 -17.98 -12.81
N LEU A 468 -9.99 -17.68 -12.51
CA LEU A 468 -8.90 -17.64 -13.51
C LEU A 468 -8.70 -18.98 -14.26
N TRP A 469 -9.08 -20.10 -13.66
CA TRP A 469 -8.94 -21.45 -14.23
C TRP A 469 -10.17 -21.92 -15.03
N MET A 470 -11.21 -21.10 -15.15
CA MET A 470 -12.46 -21.46 -15.82
C MET A 470 -12.67 -20.66 -17.09
N ASN A 471 -12.76 -21.37 -18.22
CA ASN A 471 -13.13 -20.77 -19.50
C ASN A 471 -14.66 -20.73 -19.62
N GLY A 472 -15.28 -19.65 -19.16
CA GLY A 472 -16.73 -19.41 -19.27
C GLY A 472 -17.17 -18.09 -18.63
N GLU A 473 -18.37 -17.60 -18.98
CA GLU A 473 -18.94 -16.34 -18.44
C GLU A 473 -19.55 -16.49 -17.04
N SER A 474 -19.59 -17.69 -16.47
CA SER A 474 -20.15 -17.93 -15.14
C SER A 474 -19.29 -17.28 -14.06
N LYS A 475 -19.79 -16.20 -13.46
CA LYS A 475 -19.17 -15.51 -12.33
C LYS A 475 -19.55 -16.21 -11.02
N ILE A 476 -18.66 -17.06 -10.50
CA ILE A 476 -18.93 -17.88 -9.29
C ILE A 476 -18.10 -17.48 -8.06
N ASN A 477 -17.00 -16.75 -8.25
CA ASN A 477 -16.18 -16.29 -7.13
C ASN A 477 -16.72 -14.96 -6.62
N LEU A 478 -17.13 -14.89 -5.36
CA LEU A 478 -17.47 -13.62 -4.72
C LEU A 478 -16.18 -12.95 -4.22
N GLU A 479 -15.84 -11.80 -4.78
CA GLU A 479 -14.72 -10.95 -4.34
C GLU A 479 -15.23 -9.68 -3.66
N TYR A 480 -14.46 -9.21 -2.67
CA TYR A 480 -14.72 -7.97 -1.94
C TYR A 480 -13.69 -6.92 -2.36
N PHE A 481 -14.14 -5.69 -2.59
CA PHE A 481 -13.30 -4.57 -3.02
C PHE A 481 -13.34 -3.46 -1.99
N LEU A 482 -12.17 -3.06 -1.48
CA LEU A 482 -12.07 -1.96 -0.52
C LEU A 482 -11.84 -0.62 -1.24
N TYR A 483 -12.62 0.38 -0.85
CA TYR A 483 -12.50 1.77 -1.26
C TYR A 483 -12.40 2.66 -0.02
N ILE A 484 -11.42 3.57 0.02
CA ILE A 484 -11.29 4.56 1.09
C ILE A 484 -11.17 5.93 0.44
N VAL A 485 -11.97 6.88 0.90
CA VAL A 485 -11.94 8.28 0.47
C VAL A 485 -11.68 9.12 1.70
N HIS A 486 -10.61 9.89 1.69
CA HIS A 486 -10.22 10.74 2.83
C HIS A 486 -9.97 12.16 2.34
N PHE A 487 -10.59 13.15 2.99
CA PHE A 487 -10.50 14.54 2.58
C PHE A 487 -9.78 15.42 3.62
N GLN A 488 -8.62 15.94 3.22
CA GLN A 488 -7.85 16.88 4.00
C GLN A 488 -8.36 18.31 3.79
N GLN A 489 -9.29 18.74 4.63
CA GLN A 489 -9.94 20.04 4.49
C GLN A 489 -8.97 21.23 4.49
N SER A 490 -7.94 21.20 5.33
CA SER A 490 -6.94 22.27 5.43
C SER A 490 -6.05 22.38 4.18
N LEU A 491 -5.75 21.25 3.56
CA LEU A 491 -4.86 21.14 2.39
C LEU A 491 -5.62 21.12 1.05
N LYS A 492 -6.94 20.95 1.10
CA LYS A 492 -7.82 20.77 -0.06
C LYS A 492 -7.41 19.59 -0.94
N LEU A 493 -6.99 18.50 -0.31
CA LEU A 493 -6.58 17.26 -0.97
C LEU A 493 -7.59 16.15 -0.71
N LEU A 494 -7.94 15.42 -1.76
CA LEU A 494 -8.72 14.20 -1.73
C LEU A 494 -7.78 13.02 -1.96
N HIS A 495 -7.77 12.09 -1.01
CA HIS A 495 -7.02 10.84 -1.04
C HIS A 495 -7.99 9.69 -1.35
N ILE A 496 -7.63 8.85 -2.30
CA ILE A 496 -8.45 7.72 -2.75
C ILE A 496 -7.61 6.46 -2.76
N TYR A 497 -7.98 5.54 -1.87
CA TYR A 497 -7.61 4.13 -1.96
C TYR A 497 -8.63 3.37 -2.80
N SER A 498 -8.14 2.54 -3.72
CA SER A 498 -8.92 1.48 -4.34
C SER A 498 -8.03 0.27 -4.56
N GLN A 499 -8.59 -0.92 -4.39
CA GLN A 499 -7.94 -2.18 -4.73
C GLN A 499 -7.75 -2.35 -6.25
N THR A 500 -8.54 -1.63 -7.07
CA THR A 500 -8.42 -1.58 -8.53
C THR A 500 -7.75 -0.27 -8.95
N HIS A 501 -6.51 -0.35 -9.43
CA HIS A 501 -5.65 0.83 -9.66
C HIS A 501 -5.80 1.48 -11.05
N THR A 502 -7.03 1.63 -11.57
CA THR A 502 -7.30 2.22 -12.90
C THR A 502 -7.71 3.70 -12.81
N GLU A 503 -7.36 4.50 -13.82
CA GLU A 503 -7.73 5.93 -13.86
C GLU A 503 -9.24 6.14 -13.77
N ALA A 504 -10.01 5.37 -14.55
CA ALA A 504 -11.48 5.45 -14.57
C ALA A 504 -12.10 5.27 -13.17
N VAL A 505 -11.60 4.31 -12.38
CA VAL A 505 -12.09 4.08 -11.01
C VAL A 505 -11.84 5.30 -10.12
N TYR A 506 -10.63 5.86 -10.19
CA TYR A 506 -10.28 7.02 -9.37
C TYR A 506 -11.06 8.27 -9.75
N GLU A 507 -11.25 8.52 -11.04
CA GLU A 507 -11.97 9.70 -11.53
C GLU A 507 -13.48 9.58 -11.29
N GLU A 508 -14.08 8.38 -11.41
CA GLU A 508 -15.49 8.15 -11.08
C GLU A 508 -15.76 8.39 -9.58
N ILE A 509 -14.85 7.94 -8.70
CA ILE A 509 -14.90 8.27 -7.27
C ILE A 509 -14.76 9.78 -7.06
N ALA A 510 -13.70 10.41 -7.59
CA ALA A 510 -13.45 11.84 -7.39
C ALA A 510 -14.63 12.70 -7.85
N ALA A 511 -15.21 12.42 -9.02
CA ALA A 511 -16.38 13.10 -9.58
C ALA A 511 -17.67 12.90 -8.77
N THR A 512 -17.75 11.81 -8.00
CA THR A 512 -18.91 11.53 -7.14
C THR A 512 -18.85 12.32 -5.84
N PHE A 513 -17.65 12.47 -5.27
CA PHE A 513 -17.45 13.12 -3.99
C PHE A 513 -17.12 14.62 -4.10
N CYS A 514 -16.73 15.12 -5.27
CA CYS A 514 -16.30 16.51 -5.48
C CYS A 514 -16.87 17.09 -6.78
N SER A 515 -17.09 18.41 -6.82
CA SER A 515 -17.55 19.11 -8.04
C SER A 515 -16.41 19.36 -9.05
N GLU A 516 -15.21 19.61 -8.56
CA GLU A 516 -14.00 19.91 -9.34
C GLU A 516 -12.80 19.21 -8.70
N PHE A 517 -11.97 18.55 -9.53
CA PHE A 517 -10.77 17.86 -9.09
C PHE A 517 -9.63 18.00 -10.11
N GLU A 518 -8.40 18.12 -9.62
CA GLU A 518 -7.20 18.29 -10.43
C GLU A 518 -6.10 17.30 -10.00
N LYS A 519 -5.34 16.78 -10.97
CA LYS A 519 -4.18 15.92 -10.69
C LYS A 519 -3.04 16.76 -10.09
N ILE A 520 -2.26 16.14 -9.21
CA ILE A 520 -1.05 16.70 -8.60
C ILE A 520 0.11 16.47 -9.57
N SER A 521 0.90 17.51 -9.84
CA SER A 521 2.05 17.40 -10.75
C SER A 521 3.15 16.51 -10.18
N LYS A 522 3.96 15.90 -11.05
CA LYS A 522 5.13 15.13 -10.60
C LYS A 522 6.11 15.95 -9.76
N SER A 523 6.28 17.25 -10.06
CA SER A 523 7.14 18.13 -9.24
C SER A 523 6.62 18.29 -7.80
N GLU A 524 5.30 18.33 -7.59
CA GLU A 524 4.69 18.34 -6.26
C GLU A 524 4.76 16.94 -5.62
N MET A 525 4.45 15.88 -6.38
CA MET A 525 4.55 14.49 -5.91
C MET A 525 5.96 14.10 -5.49
N ASN A 526 6.99 14.61 -6.17
CA ASN A 526 8.39 14.35 -5.83
C ASN A 526 8.71 14.70 -4.37
N ARG A 527 8.03 15.70 -3.79
CA ARG A 527 8.21 16.13 -2.39
C ARG A 527 7.94 15.04 -1.36
N VAL A 528 7.27 13.95 -1.71
CA VAL A 528 7.14 12.79 -0.81
C VAL A 528 8.50 12.20 -0.40
N LEU A 529 9.51 12.34 -1.27
CA LEU A 529 10.91 11.98 -1.00
C LEU A 529 11.63 13.01 -0.11
N GLY A 530 11.02 14.15 0.18
CA GLY A 530 11.60 15.19 1.01
C GLY A 530 11.83 14.76 2.45
N ASN A 531 12.85 15.35 3.08
CA ASN A 531 13.27 15.08 4.45
C ASN A 531 13.62 13.61 4.73
N LEU A 532 14.12 12.91 3.71
CA LEU A 532 14.66 11.54 3.81
C LEU A 532 16.15 11.54 3.49
N SER A 533 16.86 10.51 3.95
CA SER A 533 18.29 10.29 3.71
C SER A 533 18.58 8.82 3.36
N ASN A 534 19.82 8.50 2.96
CA ASN A 534 20.26 7.13 2.66
C ASN A 534 19.35 6.42 1.63
N PHE A 535 19.20 7.03 0.46
CA PHE A 535 18.37 6.49 -0.60
C PHE A 535 19.03 5.28 -1.28
N GLU A 536 18.25 4.21 -1.45
CA GLU A 536 18.54 3.08 -2.32
C GLU A 536 17.40 3.02 -3.35
N ILE A 537 17.67 3.32 -4.63
CA ILE A 537 16.62 3.42 -5.65
C ILE A 537 16.47 2.08 -6.36
N PHE A 538 15.41 1.33 -6.06
CA PHE A 538 15.20 0.00 -6.64
C PHE A 538 14.61 0.05 -8.04
N ASN A 539 13.73 1.01 -8.28
CA ASN A 539 13.06 1.16 -9.56
C ASN A 539 12.97 2.63 -9.94
N SER A 540 13.39 2.96 -11.16
CA SER A 540 13.24 4.28 -11.74
C SER A 540 12.74 4.15 -13.17
N GLY A 541 11.58 4.72 -13.44
CA GLY A 541 11.07 4.94 -14.78
C GLY A 541 11.44 6.33 -15.27
N MET A 542 11.86 6.45 -16.53
CA MET A 542 12.31 7.69 -17.13
C MET A 542 11.62 7.89 -18.47
N VAL A 543 11.05 9.07 -18.67
CA VAL A 543 10.41 9.45 -19.93
C VAL A 543 11.49 9.90 -20.89
N ASN A 544 11.55 9.32 -22.08
CA ASN A 544 12.47 9.78 -23.12
C ASN A 544 11.94 11.08 -23.74
N ARG A 545 12.71 12.16 -23.67
CA ARG A 545 12.36 13.44 -24.32
C ARG A 545 12.51 13.36 -25.84
N PHE A 546 13.37 12.46 -26.30
CA PHE A 546 13.66 12.16 -27.70
C PHE A 546 13.08 10.78 -28.04
N ASN A 547 11.74 10.71 -28.12
CA ASN A 547 10.84 9.55 -28.26
C ASN A 547 11.18 8.45 -29.31
N GLU A 548 12.37 8.44 -29.92
CA GLU A 548 12.57 7.88 -31.27
C GLU A 548 13.79 6.97 -31.45
N SER A 549 14.44 6.57 -30.35
CA SER A 549 15.31 5.39 -30.33
C SER A 549 14.54 4.06 -30.41
N GLY A 550 13.20 4.12 -30.43
CA GLY A 550 12.32 2.97 -30.16
C GLY A 550 12.04 2.77 -28.65
N GLU A 551 12.58 3.63 -27.80
CA GLU A 551 12.38 3.63 -26.35
C GLU A 551 11.68 4.94 -25.93
N ALA A 552 10.35 4.90 -25.80
CA ALA A 552 9.56 6.02 -25.27
C ALA A 552 9.70 6.18 -23.74
N TYR A 553 9.95 5.05 -23.07
CA TYR A 553 10.04 4.96 -21.63
C TYR A 553 11.11 3.94 -21.25
N ARG A 554 12.02 4.32 -20.37
CA ARG A 554 13.04 3.43 -19.81
C ARG A 554 12.63 3.04 -18.40
N ILE A 555 12.62 1.75 -18.08
CA ILE A 555 12.46 1.26 -16.71
C ILE A 555 13.76 0.58 -16.31
N MET A 556 14.37 1.05 -15.22
CA MET A 556 15.51 0.42 -14.60
C MET A 556 15.05 -0.21 -13.29
N ALA A 557 15.38 -1.49 -13.08
CA ALA A 557 15.07 -2.21 -11.85
C ALA A 557 16.31 -2.98 -11.36
N GLY A 558 16.64 -2.87 -10.07
CA GLY A 558 17.84 -3.45 -9.47
C GLY A 558 17.92 -3.21 -7.96
N SER A 559 19.06 -3.52 -7.35
CA SER A 559 19.32 -3.23 -5.92
C SER A 559 19.56 -1.74 -5.66
N ASP A 560 20.23 -1.05 -6.58
CA ASP A 560 20.24 0.40 -6.69
C ASP A 560 20.50 0.76 -8.16
N VAL A 561 19.53 1.41 -8.81
CA VAL A 561 19.62 1.78 -10.23
C VAL A 561 20.19 3.18 -10.42
N SER A 562 20.32 3.95 -9.34
CA SER A 562 20.82 5.32 -9.45
C SER A 562 22.25 5.36 -9.96
N ASP A 563 23.10 4.42 -9.56
CA ASP A 563 24.51 4.32 -9.99
C ASP A 563 24.71 4.27 -11.51
N ALA A 564 23.73 3.75 -12.24
CA ALA A 564 23.77 3.66 -13.70
C ALA A 564 23.25 4.93 -14.43
N ILE A 565 22.82 5.95 -13.68
CA ILE A 565 22.42 7.27 -14.21
C ILE A 565 23.65 8.17 -14.27
N ASP A 566 23.83 8.84 -15.41
CA ASP A 566 24.89 9.82 -15.62
C ASP A 566 24.32 11.14 -16.20
N PRO A 567 25.11 12.22 -16.28
CA PRO A 567 24.65 13.49 -16.84
C PRO A 567 24.16 13.41 -18.29
N SER A 568 24.65 12.46 -19.10
CA SER A 568 24.17 12.24 -20.47
C SER A 568 22.77 11.60 -20.49
N THR A 569 22.48 10.73 -19.53
CA THR A 569 21.14 10.20 -19.27
C THR A 569 20.19 11.33 -18.90
N GLY A 570 20.62 12.23 -18.01
CA GLY A 570 19.87 13.44 -17.66
C GLY A 570 19.50 14.28 -18.88
N LYS A 571 20.39 14.39 -19.88
CA LYS A 571 20.14 15.10 -21.16
C LYS A 571 19.12 14.44 -22.07
N MET A 572 18.87 13.14 -21.96
CA MET A 572 17.93 12.41 -22.84
C MET A 572 16.58 12.18 -22.18
N TYR A 573 16.56 11.97 -20.87
CA TYR A 573 15.37 11.55 -20.15
C TYR A 573 14.89 12.56 -19.12
N SER A 574 13.68 12.37 -18.63
CA SER A 574 13.10 13.09 -17.49
C SER A 574 12.48 12.13 -16.50
N ALA A 575 12.29 12.58 -15.26
CA ALA A 575 11.79 11.75 -14.19
C ALA A 575 10.37 11.25 -14.51
N GLY A 576 10.18 9.92 -14.49
CA GLY A 576 8.90 9.26 -14.69
C GLY A 576 8.33 8.80 -13.35
N HIS A 577 8.67 7.58 -12.94
CA HIS A 577 8.32 7.03 -11.64
C HIS A 577 9.58 6.67 -10.86
N VAL A 578 9.47 6.58 -9.54
CA VAL A 578 10.55 6.12 -8.67
C VAL A 578 9.99 5.32 -7.53
N PHE A 579 10.70 4.26 -7.15
CA PHE A 579 10.45 3.49 -5.93
C PHE A 579 11.79 3.19 -5.25
N CYS A 580 11.91 3.62 -4.01
CA CYS A 580 13.15 3.57 -3.27
C CYS A 580 12.93 3.16 -1.81
N LYS A 581 14.00 2.72 -1.19
CA LYS A 581 14.15 2.66 0.26
C LYS A 581 14.92 3.88 0.73
N ALA A 582 14.52 4.44 1.87
CA ALA A 582 15.18 5.59 2.48
C ALA A 582 15.01 5.57 4.00
N THR A 583 15.83 6.33 4.71
CA THR A 583 15.71 6.55 6.15
C THR A 583 14.94 7.85 6.41
N GLY A 584 13.87 7.76 7.19
CA GLY A 584 13.14 8.92 7.73
C GLY A 584 13.44 9.11 9.21
N GLN A 585 13.35 10.36 9.68
CA GLN A 585 13.45 10.70 11.10
C GLN A 585 12.05 10.84 11.69
N PHE A 586 11.68 9.91 12.57
CA PHE A 586 10.39 9.89 13.26
C PHE A 586 10.61 10.17 14.75
N ILE A 587 9.51 10.42 15.49
CA ILE A 587 9.54 10.65 16.94
C ILE A 587 10.18 9.46 17.68
N GLU A 588 9.96 8.24 17.17
CA GLU A 588 10.47 6.98 17.71
C GLU A 588 11.93 6.70 17.32
N GLY A 589 12.56 7.58 16.52
CA GLY A 589 13.93 7.44 16.03
C GLY A 589 14.04 7.34 14.50
N GLN A 590 15.22 6.95 14.02
CA GLN A 590 15.44 6.72 12.60
C GLN A 590 14.80 5.40 12.17
N LYS A 591 13.95 5.45 11.15
CA LYS A 591 13.30 4.26 10.59
C LYS A 591 13.52 4.19 9.09
N THR A 592 13.85 3.00 8.62
CA THR A 592 13.88 2.67 7.20
C THR A 592 12.46 2.52 6.68
N ILE A 593 12.15 3.19 5.58
CA ILE A 593 10.87 3.14 4.88
C ILE A 593 11.08 2.82 3.40
N THR A 594 10.03 2.32 2.75
CA THR A 594 9.94 2.30 1.30
C THR A 594 8.92 3.34 0.86
N ILE A 595 9.19 4.02 -0.25
CA ILE A 595 8.29 5.02 -0.81
C ILE A 595 8.50 5.12 -2.32
N GLY A 596 7.40 5.31 -3.04
CA GLY A 596 7.44 5.59 -4.46
C GLY A 596 6.31 6.51 -4.88
N TYR A 597 6.52 7.15 -6.02
CA TYR A 597 5.51 7.97 -6.69
C TYR A 597 5.63 7.82 -8.21
N SER A 598 4.56 8.15 -8.93
CA SER A 598 4.53 8.08 -10.40
C SER A 598 3.65 9.18 -11.01
N SER A 599 3.54 9.14 -12.34
CA SER A 599 2.59 9.95 -13.11
C SER A 599 1.15 9.75 -12.62
N GLY A 600 0.39 10.84 -12.66
CA GLY A 600 -1.00 10.87 -12.20
C GLY A 600 -1.09 10.79 -10.67
N SER A 601 -0.43 11.64 -9.89
CA SER A 601 -0.71 11.76 -8.45
C SER A 601 -0.72 10.48 -7.60
N LYS A 602 0.04 9.44 -7.97
CA LYS A 602 0.07 8.15 -7.26
C LYS A 602 1.26 8.10 -6.33
N VAL A 603 1.04 7.57 -5.13
CA VAL A 603 2.07 7.34 -4.11
C VAL A 603 1.86 5.97 -3.47
N TRP A 604 2.93 5.25 -3.17
CA TRP A 604 2.84 3.95 -2.52
C TRP A 604 4.06 3.61 -1.67
N SER A 605 3.88 2.61 -0.80
CA SER A 605 4.88 1.99 0.05
C SER A 605 4.61 0.49 0.14
N SER A 606 5.64 -0.32 0.43
CA SER A 606 5.47 -1.76 0.65
C SER A 606 4.86 -2.10 2.02
N GLU A 607 4.60 -1.10 2.87
CA GLU A 607 4.00 -1.29 4.18
C GLU A 607 2.49 -1.58 4.11
N TYR A 608 2.01 -2.39 5.06
CA TYR A 608 0.61 -2.61 5.34
C TYR A 608 0.25 -1.99 6.69
N LYS A 609 -0.77 -1.15 6.73
CA LYS A 609 -1.18 -0.38 7.92
C LYS A 609 -2.63 -0.67 8.29
N SER A 610 -2.97 -0.56 9.58
CA SER A 610 -4.39 -0.48 9.96
C SER A 610 -4.98 0.82 9.44
N LEU A 611 -6.31 0.88 9.29
CA LEU A 611 -7.00 2.06 8.77
C LEU A 611 -6.56 3.40 9.42
N PRO A 612 -6.52 3.57 10.76
CA PRO A 612 -6.07 4.83 11.37
C PRO A 612 -4.62 5.19 11.00
N ASN A 613 -3.71 4.20 10.99
CA ASN A 613 -2.31 4.43 10.63
C ASN A 613 -2.15 4.71 9.12
N TYR A 614 -3.03 4.18 8.27
CA TYR A 614 -3.08 4.51 6.84
C TYR A 614 -3.55 5.96 6.64
N ILE A 615 -4.60 6.40 7.36
CA ILE A 615 -5.06 7.80 7.33
C ILE A 615 -3.95 8.75 7.79
N GLN A 616 -3.26 8.43 8.89
CA GLN A 616 -2.09 9.21 9.32
C GLN A 616 -0.98 9.27 8.24
N TRP A 617 -0.73 8.15 7.55
CA TRP A 617 0.26 8.10 6.48
C TRP A 617 -0.12 8.99 5.29
N VAL A 618 -1.36 8.93 4.80
CA VAL A 618 -1.81 9.84 3.72
C VAL A 618 -1.80 11.29 4.19
N ASP A 619 -2.07 11.53 5.48
CA ASP A 619 -2.00 12.87 6.06
C ASP A 619 -0.60 13.48 5.99
N GLU A 620 0.41 12.71 6.38
CA GLU A 620 1.82 13.08 6.28
C GLU A 620 2.25 13.32 4.83
N ILE A 621 1.75 12.50 3.89
CA ILE A 621 2.00 12.67 2.46
C ILE A 621 1.41 13.99 1.94
N GLY A 622 0.16 14.31 2.27
CA GLY A 622 -0.47 15.57 1.86
C GLY A 622 0.29 16.81 2.35
N ASN A 623 0.79 16.75 3.59
CA ASN A 623 1.63 17.82 4.16
C ASN A 623 2.95 17.99 3.38
N LYS A 624 3.60 16.90 2.94
CA LYS A 624 4.80 16.99 2.12
C LYS A 624 4.52 17.57 0.74
N ILE A 625 3.47 17.08 0.08
CA ILE A 625 3.10 17.49 -1.29
C ILE A 625 2.78 18.98 -1.36
N THR A 626 2.06 19.51 -0.37
CA THR A 626 1.67 20.94 -0.34
C THR A 626 2.76 21.89 0.15
N ASN A 627 3.85 21.36 0.72
CA ASN A 627 4.92 22.18 1.26
C ASN A 627 5.94 22.58 0.18
N ASN A 628 5.78 23.80 -0.35
CA ASN A 628 6.67 24.38 -1.36
C ASN A 628 8.11 24.64 -0.88
N SER A 629 8.38 24.63 0.44
CA SER A 629 9.73 24.80 0.98
C SER A 629 10.57 23.52 0.89
N ILE A 630 9.94 22.36 0.67
CA ILE A 630 10.65 21.10 0.53
C ILE A 630 11.38 21.08 -0.82
N LYS A 631 12.70 20.97 -0.75
CA LYS A 631 13.56 20.68 -1.89
C LYS A 631 14.08 19.26 -1.74
N VAL A 632 13.73 18.42 -2.71
CA VAL A 632 14.15 17.03 -2.72
C VAL A 632 15.57 16.96 -3.25
N LYS A 633 16.41 16.22 -2.53
CA LYS A 633 17.76 15.89 -2.95
C LYS A 633 18.06 14.50 -2.47
N THR A 634 18.21 13.55 -3.38
CA THR A 634 18.47 12.16 -3.00
C THR A 634 19.94 11.96 -2.61
N ASN A 635 20.83 12.86 -3.03
CA ASN A 635 22.28 12.69 -2.97
C ASN A 635 22.74 11.42 -3.68
N THR A 636 22.01 11.02 -4.72
CA THR A 636 22.37 9.94 -5.63
C THR A 636 22.41 10.48 -7.06
N ASN A 637 22.92 9.70 -8.00
CA ASN A 637 22.96 10.07 -9.42
C ASN A 637 21.56 10.30 -10.04
N TYR A 638 20.47 9.93 -9.36
CA TYR A 638 19.11 10.28 -9.77
C TYR A 638 18.89 11.80 -9.86
N ASP A 639 19.61 12.59 -9.05
CA ASP A 639 19.55 14.06 -9.07
C ASP A 639 20.01 14.66 -10.42
N TYR A 640 20.63 13.89 -11.33
CA TYR A 640 20.93 14.33 -12.71
C TYR A 640 19.72 14.35 -13.64
N ILE A 641 18.62 13.68 -13.27
CA ILE A 641 17.42 13.62 -14.11
C ILE A 641 16.54 14.85 -13.83
N PRO A 642 16.16 15.62 -14.87
CA PRO A 642 15.29 16.78 -14.70
C PRO A 642 13.88 16.34 -14.26
N MET A 643 13.33 17.08 -13.31
CA MET A 643 11.95 16.90 -12.87
C MET A 643 11.00 17.65 -13.82
N PRO A 644 9.95 17.02 -14.35
CA PRO A 644 8.92 17.73 -15.08
C PRO A 644 8.17 18.72 -14.18
N GLU A 645 7.75 19.83 -14.77
CA GLU A 645 7.05 20.92 -14.09
C GLU A 645 5.58 20.96 -14.52
N LYS A 646 4.77 21.69 -13.75
CA LYS A 646 3.38 21.95 -14.12
C LYS A 646 3.37 22.93 -15.30
N LEU A 647 2.56 22.66 -16.32
CA LEU A 647 2.35 23.58 -17.42
C LEU A 647 1.57 24.82 -16.96
N GLU A 648 2.27 25.95 -16.80
CA GLU A 648 1.64 27.23 -16.43
C GLU A 648 1.24 28.07 -17.65
N SER A 649 1.99 27.93 -18.76
CA SER A 649 1.66 28.57 -20.03
C SER A 649 2.25 27.82 -21.21
N TYR A 650 1.53 27.73 -22.32
CA TYR A 650 2.09 27.21 -23.57
C TYR A 650 3.12 28.19 -24.18
N PRO A 651 4.29 27.70 -24.61
CA PRO A 651 5.27 28.50 -25.33
C PRO A 651 4.81 28.71 -26.79
N ASP A 652 5.13 29.86 -27.38
CA ASP A 652 4.69 30.24 -28.75
C ASP A 652 5.49 29.55 -29.87
N ASN A 653 6.53 28.82 -29.50
CA ASN A 653 7.50 28.19 -30.38
C ASN A 653 7.25 26.67 -30.58
N ILE A 654 6.05 26.17 -30.26
CA ILE A 654 5.66 24.79 -30.57
C ILE A 654 5.63 24.63 -32.08
N PHE A 655 6.30 23.59 -32.59
CA PHE A 655 6.47 23.39 -34.03
C PHE A 655 5.83 22.12 -34.55
N PHE A 656 5.61 21.13 -33.67
CA PHE A 656 5.02 19.85 -34.05
C PHE A 656 4.32 19.21 -32.84
N GLY A 657 3.30 18.40 -33.13
CA GLY A 657 2.62 17.53 -32.16
C GLY A 657 2.55 16.11 -32.69
N ASP A 658 2.85 15.14 -31.84
CA ASP A 658 2.82 13.70 -32.16
C ASP A 658 1.85 12.92 -31.26
N PHE A 659 1.39 11.78 -31.74
CA PHE A 659 0.60 10.86 -30.91
C PHE A 659 1.46 10.16 -29.85
N SER A 660 0.81 9.73 -28.76
CA SER A 660 1.48 8.94 -27.72
C SER A 660 1.99 7.60 -28.25
N ASN A 661 2.95 6.98 -27.56
CA ASN A 661 3.46 5.67 -27.94
C ASN A 661 2.38 4.57 -27.86
N GLU A 662 1.45 4.69 -26.91
CA GLU A 662 0.29 3.81 -26.76
C GLU A 662 -0.58 3.85 -28.03
N THR A 663 -0.78 5.04 -28.59
CA THR A 663 -1.51 5.22 -29.86
C THR A 663 -0.82 4.51 -31.01
N TYR A 664 0.52 4.54 -31.08
CA TYR A 664 1.25 3.82 -32.12
C TYR A 664 1.31 2.30 -31.92
N SER A 665 1.26 1.85 -30.68
CA SER A 665 1.31 0.44 -30.31
C SER A 665 -0.03 -0.25 -30.58
N SER A 666 -1.14 0.46 -30.39
CA SER A 666 -2.49 -0.02 -30.64
C SER A 666 -3.36 1.09 -31.25
N PRO A 667 -3.16 1.44 -32.52
CA PRO A 667 -3.82 2.58 -33.16
C PRO A 667 -5.33 2.36 -33.26
N PRO A 668 -6.14 3.22 -32.62
CA PRO A 668 -7.59 3.07 -32.67
C PRO A 668 -8.12 3.35 -34.08
N VAL A 669 -9.19 2.67 -34.45
CA VAL A 669 -9.96 2.99 -35.67
C VAL A 669 -10.88 4.15 -35.34
N VAL A 670 -10.71 5.25 -36.06
CA VAL A 670 -11.51 6.47 -35.94
C VAL A 670 -12.60 6.46 -37.01
N ARG A 671 -13.82 6.79 -36.59
CA ARG A 671 -15.02 6.93 -37.41
C ARG A 671 -15.61 8.32 -37.27
N SER A 672 -16.51 8.67 -38.17
CA SER A 672 -17.16 9.98 -38.21
C SER A 672 -18.68 9.84 -38.15
N HIS A 673 -19.34 10.67 -37.33
CA HIS A 673 -20.81 10.73 -37.30
C HIS A 673 -21.40 11.35 -38.57
N THR A 674 -20.70 12.30 -39.18
CA THR A 674 -21.12 13.00 -40.41
C THR A 674 -20.83 12.19 -41.67
N ASN A 675 -19.81 11.33 -41.67
CA ASN A 675 -19.52 10.41 -42.77
C ASN A 675 -19.41 8.96 -42.27
N ILE A 676 -20.51 8.21 -42.39
CA ILE A 676 -20.64 6.83 -41.89
C ILE A 676 -19.67 5.86 -42.60
N THR A 677 -19.24 6.18 -43.82
CA THR A 677 -18.28 5.35 -44.57
C THR A 677 -16.82 5.62 -44.21
N PHE A 678 -16.56 6.71 -43.48
CA PHE A 678 -15.21 7.08 -43.08
C PHE A 678 -14.70 6.15 -41.97
N SER A 679 -13.56 5.52 -42.22
CA SER A 679 -12.87 4.66 -41.26
C SER A 679 -11.37 4.68 -41.54
N LYS A 680 -10.59 5.26 -40.62
CA LYS A 680 -9.13 5.34 -40.72
C LYS A 680 -8.49 5.04 -39.38
N ARG A 681 -7.23 4.59 -39.35
CA ARG A 681 -6.50 4.50 -38.08
C ARG A 681 -6.18 5.93 -37.63
N LEU A 682 -6.16 6.20 -36.31
CA LEU A 682 -5.81 7.53 -35.80
C LEU A 682 -4.42 7.99 -36.29
N THR A 683 -3.49 7.05 -36.45
CA THR A 683 -2.14 7.29 -36.99
C THR A 683 -2.10 7.67 -38.47
N ASP A 684 -3.24 7.61 -39.19
CA ASP A 684 -3.35 8.10 -40.56
C ASP A 684 -3.73 9.59 -40.61
N PHE A 685 -4.10 10.19 -39.48
CA PHE A 685 -4.40 11.62 -39.37
C PHE A 685 -3.14 12.46 -39.29
N SER A 686 -3.18 13.60 -39.97
CA SER A 686 -2.18 14.64 -39.82
C SER A 686 -2.60 15.64 -38.73
N ILE A 687 -1.68 15.90 -37.79
CA ILE A 687 -1.81 16.96 -36.79
C ILE A 687 -1.26 18.27 -37.38
N TYR A 688 -2.08 19.32 -37.36
CA TYR A 688 -1.73 20.69 -37.74
C TYR A 688 -1.97 21.65 -36.58
N ILE A 689 -0.95 22.36 -36.14
CA ILE A 689 -1.09 23.38 -35.11
C ILE A 689 -1.66 24.64 -35.78
N GLU A 690 -2.89 25.04 -35.41
CA GLU A 690 -3.55 26.21 -36.01
C GLU A 690 -3.23 27.49 -35.22
N LYS A 691 -3.24 27.40 -33.89
CA LYS A 691 -3.00 28.56 -33.01
C LYS A 691 -2.45 28.14 -31.66
N ILE A 692 -1.49 28.91 -31.15
CA ILE A 692 -0.96 28.77 -29.80
C ILE A 692 -1.33 30.03 -29.02
N GLU A 693 -1.99 29.85 -27.88
CA GLU A 693 -2.29 30.90 -26.91
C GLU A 693 -1.64 30.51 -25.57
N LYS A 694 -1.37 31.48 -24.69
CA LYS A 694 -0.74 31.18 -23.40
C LYS A 694 -1.49 30.13 -22.58
N SER A 695 -2.82 30.06 -22.69
CA SER A 695 -3.66 29.14 -21.90
C SER A 695 -4.13 27.90 -22.66
N ARG A 696 -3.87 27.78 -23.97
CA ARG A 696 -4.34 26.66 -24.78
C ARG A 696 -3.61 26.52 -26.11
N VAL A 697 -3.55 25.29 -26.61
CA VAL A 697 -3.14 25.01 -27.99
C VAL A 697 -4.35 24.53 -28.79
N ILE A 698 -4.51 25.09 -29.99
CA ILE A 698 -5.57 24.75 -30.94
C ILE A 698 -4.92 24.05 -32.12
N PHE A 699 -5.35 22.84 -32.40
CA PHE A 699 -4.83 22.02 -33.49
C PHE A 699 -5.97 21.35 -34.25
N ARG A 700 -5.69 20.93 -35.49
CA ARG A 700 -6.62 20.22 -36.35
C ARG A 700 -6.09 18.83 -36.64
N LEU A 701 -6.97 17.84 -36.55
CA LEU A 701 -6.74 16.51 -37.10
C LEU A 701 -7.41 16.44 -38.47
N GLU A 702 -6.65 15.98 -39.47
CA GLU A 702 -7.11 15.91 -40.86
C GLU A 702 -6.72 14.57 -41.50
N ALA A 703 -7.69 13.90 -42.10
CA ALA A 703 -7.52 12.70 -42.90
C ALA A 703 -8.57 12.68 -44.02
N ASP A 704 -8.11 12.57 -45.26
CA ASP A 704 -8.91 12.71 -46.48
C ASP A 704 -9.70 14.03 -46.44
N ASP A 705 -11.02 14.01 -46.62
CA ASP A 705 -11.87 15.20 -46.58
C ASP A 705 -12.36 15.56 -45.16
N ILE A 706 -12.06 14.74 -44.15
CA ILE A 706 -12.51 14.94 -42.77
C ILE A 706 -11.51 15.78 -41.99
N LYS A 707 -12.02 16.84 -41.37
CA LYS A 707 -11.25 17.81 -40.57
C LYS A 707 -11.98 18.10 -39.28
N GLU A 708 -11.30 18.01 -38.15
CA GLU A 708 -11.85 18.34 -36.85
C GLU A 708 -10.84 19.12 -36.01
N ARG A 709 -11.32 20.20 -35.38
CA ARG A 709 -10.51 21.06 -34.52
C ARG A 709 -10.63 20.60 -33.08
N PHE A 710 -9.48 20.55 -32.41
CA PHE A 710 -9.34 20.23 -31.01
C PHE A 710 -8.65 21.38 -30.27
N THR A 711 -9.05 21.59 -29.03
CA THR A 711 -8.44 22.54 -28.10
C THR A 711 -7.93 21.76 -26.88
N CYS A 712 -6.67 21.97 -26.51
CA CYS A 712 -6.06 21.44 -25.28
C CYS A 712 -5.72 22.61 -24.34
N ASP A 713 -6.18 22.55 -23.10
CA ASP A 713 -5.95 23.56 -22.06
C ASP A 713 -4.71 23.24 -21.18
N LEU A 714 -4.40 24.12 -20.21
CA LEU A 714 -3.27 23.95 -19.30
C LEU A 714 -3.36 22.69 -18.41
N GLN A 715 -4.55 22.11 -18.27
CA GLN A 715 -4.78 20.88 -17.51
C GLN A 715 -4.66 19.64 -18.40
N GLY A 716 -4.23 19.80 -19.66
CA GLY A 716 -4.11 18.71 -20.61
C GLY A 716 -5.46 18.16 -21.05
N LYS A 717 -6.55 18.91 -20.87
CA LYS A 717 -7.90 18.48 -21.23
C LYS A 717 -8.20 18.86 -22.67
N TYR A 718 -8.50 17.86 -23.48
CA TYR A 718 -8.89 17.97 -24.88
C TYR A 718 -10.39 18.13 -25.00
N THR A 719 -10.79 19.07 -25.85
CA THR A 719 -12.18 19.29 -26.28
C THR A 719 -12.22 19.40 -27.80
N SER A 720 -13.34 19.00 -28.40
CA SER A 720 -13.58 19.13 -29.85
C SER A 720 -14.66 20.17 -30.11
N ASP A 721 -14.52 20.92 -31.20
CA ASP A 721 -15.53 21.89 -31.66
C ASP A 721 -16.84 21.20 -32.08
N THR A 722 -16.76 19.99 -32.64
CA THR A 722 -17.91 19.32 -33.29
C THR A 722 -18.25 17.95 -32.75
N GLU A 723 -17.34 17.32 -31.98
CA GLU A 723 -17.45 15.93 -31.50
C GLU A 723 -17.84 14.93 -32.60
N ASN A 724 -17.34 15.14 -33.83
CA ASN A 724 -17.76 14.35 -34.99
C ASN A 724 -16.93 13.07 -35.12
N LEU A 725 -15.68 13.09 -34.66
CA LEU A 725 -14.78 11.94 -34.64
C LEU A 725 -14.88 11.15 -33.34
N TYR A 726 -14.98 9.82 -33.47
CA TYR A 726 -15.05 8.88 -32.35
C TYR A 726 -14.29 7.59 -32.66
N THR A 727 -14.01 6.81 -31.63
CA THR A 727 -13.45 5.46 -31.72
C THR A 727 -14.26 4.47 -30.88
N HIS A 728 -13.91 3.19 -30.93
CA HIS A 728 -14.46 2.18 -30.04
C HIS A 728 -13.36 1.64 -29.14
N VAL A 729 -13.60 1.72 -27.83
CA VAL A 729 -12.82 0.99 -26.83
C VAL A 729 -13.71 -0.16 -26.36
N ARG A 730 -13.36 -1.38 -26.76
CA ARG A 730 -14.21 -2.59 -26.59
C ARG A 730 -15.54 -2.43 -27.35
N ALA A 731 -16.68 -2.53 -26.65
CA ALA A 731 -18.02 -2.45 -27.22
C ALA A 731 -18.69 -1.08 -27.05
N VAL A 732 -17.97 -0.09 -26.51
CA VAL A 732 -18.52 1.24 -26.20
C VAL A 732 -17.93 2.27 -27.16
N GLU A 733 -18.78 3.19 -27.61
CA GLU A 733 -18.37 4.37 -28.37
C GLU A 733 -17.61 5.34 -27.44
N TYR A 734 -16.44 5.78 -27.88
CA TYR A 734 -15.54 6.63 -27.10
C TYR A 734 -15.18 7.85 -27.93
N LYS A 735 -15.47 9.06 -27.43
CA LYS A 735 -15.19 10.30 -28.16
C LYS A 735 -13.68 10.42 -28.39
N LEU A 736 -13.28 10.96 -29.54
CA LEU A 736 -11.85 11.10 -29.82
C LEU A 736 -11.16 12.07 -28.85
N ALA A 737 -11.86 13.09 -28.36
CA ALA A 737 -11.35 13.99 -27.32
C ALA A 737 -11.06 13.24 -26.00
N ASP A 738 -11.92 12.31 -25.60
CA ASP A 738 -11.71 11.48 -24.40
C ASP A 738 -10.53 10.53 -24.58
N TYR A 739 -10.36 9.96 -25.78
CA TYR A 739 -9.16 9.19 -26.11
C TYR A 739 -7.87 10.00 -25.95
N LEU A 740 -7.87 11.26 -26.39
CA LEU A 740 -6.71 12.16 -26.24
C LEU A 740 -6.49 12.61 -24.79
N ASN A 741 -7.53 12.65 -23.95
CA ASN A 741 -7.37 12.86 -22.50
C ASN A 741 -6.59 11.70 -21.85
N ASP A 742 -6.84 10.47 -22.29
CA ASP A 742 -6.10 9.29 -21.84
C ASP A 742 -4.71 9.16 -22.49
N ASN A 743 -4.58 9.63 -23.74
CA ASN A 743 -3.41 9.50 -24.59
C ASN A 743 -3.02 10.87 -25.17
N PRO A 744 -2.47 11.78 -24.34
CA PRO A 744 -2.22 13.16 -24.74
C PRO A 744 -1.22 13.26 -25.89
N ILE A 745 -1.45 14.22 -26.78
CA ILE A 745 -0.50 14.62 -27.83
C ILE A 745 0.77 15.17 -27.18
N ALA A 746 1.91 14.70 -27.68
CA ALA A 746 3.23 15.19 -27.33
C ALA A 746 3.57 16.41 -28.20
N PHE A 747 3.49 17.61 -27.65
CA PHE A 747 3.88 18.85 -28.33
C PHE A 747 5.37 19.13 -28.11
N LYS A 748 6.10 19.52 -29.17
CA LYS A 748 7.53 19.84 -29.11
C LYS A 748 7.83 21.25 -29.61
N THR A 749 8.82 21.88 -28.99
CA THR A 749 9.29 23.24 -29.29
C THR A 749 10.69 23.23 -29.95
N TYR A 750 11.10 24.34 -30.58
CA TYR A 750 12.43 24.42 -31.23
C TYR A 750 13.61 24.25 -30.27
N ASP A 751 13.41 24.48 -28.98
CA ASP A 751 14.40 24.39 -27.90
C ASP A 751 14.36 23.04 -27.17
N ASP A 752 13.81 22.00 -27.79
CA ASP A 752 13.72 20.62 -27.27
C ASP A 752 12.87 20.48 -25.98
N VAL A 753 11.93 21.40 -25.72
CA VAL A 753 10.93 21.24 -24.66
C VAL A 753 9.82 20.32 -25.15
N LEU A 754 9.46 19.34 -24.30
CA LEU A 754 8.33 18.44 -24.53
C LEU A 754 7.17 18.85 -23.61
N ILE A 755 5.97 18.91 -24.16
CA ILE A 755 4.72 19.14 -23.40
C ILE A 755 3.82 17.93 -23.65
N SER A 756 3.34 17.32 -22.56
CA SER A 756 2.41 16.17 -22.64
C SER A 756 1.43 16.24 -21.48
N GLY A 757 0.14 16.29 -21.80
CA GLY A 757 -0.92 16.55 -20.82
C GLY A 757 -0.74 17.92 -20.16
N PHE A 758 -0.72 17.94 -18.83
CA PHE A 758 -0.55 19.15 -18.00
C PHE A 758 0.89 19.37 -17.52
N GLU A 759 1.86 18.62 -18.07
CA GLU A 759 3.27 18.68 -17.67
C GLU A 759 4.15 19.22 -18.79
N ILE A 760 5.16 20.01 -18.39
CA ILE A 760 6.22 20.52 -19.26
C ILE A 760 7.56 19.91 -18.84
N TYR A 761 8.31 19.43 -19.82
CA TYR A 761 9.58 18.74 -19.65
C TYR A 761 10.69 19.66 -20.17
N PRO A 762 11.35 20.44 -19.28
CA PRO A 762 12.29 21.47 -19.70
C PRO A 762 13.52 20.87 -20.38
N SER A 763 14.12 21.63 -21.30
CA SER A 763 15.41 21.30 -21.91
C SER A 763 16.57 21.53 -20.93
N ILE A 764 17.67 20.78 -21.10
CA ILE A 764 18.91 20.95 -20.28
C ILE A 764 20.00 21.73 -21.04
N SER A 765 19.80 22.01 -22.34
CA SER A 765 20.85 22.58 -23.18
C SER A 765 20.60 24.03 -23.59
N ASP A 766 21.56 24.91 -23.29
CA ASP A 766 21.63 26.32 -23.72
C ASP A 766 22.12 26.52 -25.17
N ASN A 767 22.42 25.46 -25.92
CA ASN A 767 22.97 25.57 -27.27
C ASN A 767 21.89 25.35 -28.33
N VAL A 768 21.38 26.45 -28.88
CA VAL A 768 20.64 26.47 -30.15
C VAL A 768 21.56 25.89 -31.22
N SER A 769 21.15 24.77 -31.81
CA SER A 769 21.93 24.13 -32.88
C SER A 769 21.72 24.93 -34.18
N THR A 770 22.80 25.34 -34.85
CA THR A 770 22.76 25.98 -36.18
C THR A 770 22.93 24.91 -37.26
N TYR A 771 22.10 24.94 -38.31
CA TYR A 771 22.18 24.00 -39.43
C TYR A 771 23.32 24.40 -40.39
N ASP A 772 24.16 23.44 -40.80
CA ASP A 772 25.24 23.69 -41.77
C ASP A 772 24.70 23.62 -43.21
N PRO A 773 24.64 24.74 -43.96
CA PRO A 773 24.11 24.75 -45.33
C PRO A 773 24.88 23.85 -46.30
N ASN A 774 26.11 23.47 -45.99
CA ASN A 774 26.89 22.52 -46.81
C ASN A 774 26.28 21.11 -46.85
N GLN A 775 25.34 20.81 -45.96
CA GLN A 775 24.58 19.54 -45.95
C GLN A 775 23.49 19.49 -47.04
N ILE A 776 23.21 20.62 -47.73
CA ILE A 776 22.26 20.66 -48.84
C ILE A 776 22.93 20.12 -50.11
N ILE A 777 22.37 19.04 -50.65
CA ILE A 777 22.70 18.49 -51.96
C ILE A 777 21.98 19.33 -53.01
N ALA A 778 22.75 20.10 -53.78
CA ALA A 778 22.21 20.97 -54.83
C ALA A 778 21.83 20.16 -56.07
N ILE A 779 20.57 20.26 -56.48
CA ILE A 779 20.05 19.68 -57.73
C ILE A 779 19.89 20.79 -58.76
N ASP A 780 20.42 20.58 -59.97
CA ASP A 780 20.20 21.49 -61.10
C ASP A 780 18.82 21.23 -61.72
N TRP A 781 17.78 21.74 -61.06
CA TRP A 781 16.39 21.63 -61.49
C TRP A 781 16.15 22.18 -62.91
N ALA A 782 16.94 23.16 -63.36
CA ALA A 782 16.79 23.76 -64.68
C ALA A 782 17.25 22.80 -65.80
N SER A 783 18.33 22.04 -65.58
CA SER A 783 18.83 21.04 -66.53
C SER A 783 17.81 19.93 -66.84
N TYR A 784 16.96 19.58 -65.86
CA TYR A 784 15.87 18.60 -66.00
C TYR A 784 14.58 19.21 -66.56
N GLY A 785 14.52 20.52 -66.80
CA GLY A 785 13.32 21.22 -67.23
C GLY A 785 12.20 21.25 -66.18
N THR A 786 12.54 21.11 -64.90
CA THR A 786 11.59 21.01 -63.78
C THR A 786 10.93 22.35 -63.49
N ASP A 787 9.59 22.37 -63.40
CA ASP A 787 8.88 23.49 -62.79
C ASP A 787 8.85 23.31 -61.25
N THR A 788 9.73 24.02 -60.55
CA THR A 788 9.85 23.98 -59.08
C THR A 788 8.60 24.47 -58.33
N ARG A 789 7.59 25.01 -59.02
CA ARG A 789 6.29 25.39 -58.43
C ARG A 789 5.27 24.25 -58.47
N VAL A 790 5.57 23.17 -59.20
CA VAL A 790 4.69 22.02 -59.37
C VAL A 790 5.29 20.81 -58.64
N GLU A 791 4.63 20.40 -57.55
CA GLU A 791 5.04 19.24 -56.74
C GLU A 791 4.86 17.93 -57.50
N PHE A 792 3.66 17.71 -58.05
CA PHE A 792 3.28 16.54 -58.85
C PHE A 792 2.30 16.94 -59.97
N CYS A 793 2.22 16.13 -61.02
CA CYS A 793 1.37 16.41 -62.18
C CYS A 793 -0.09 15.97 -61.96
N THR A 794 -1.04 16.84 -62.32
CA THR A 794 -2.49 16.55 -62.40
C THR A 794 -2.96 16.65 -63.87
N GLU A 795 -4.20 16.27 -64.18
CA GLU A 795 -4.75 16.37 -65.55
C GLU A 795 -4.62 17.77 -66.17
N LYS A 796 -4.47 18.83 -65.35
CA LYS A 796 -4.29 20.23 -65.78
C LYS A 796 -2.82 20.66 -65.98
N THR A 797 -1.83 19.93 -65.45
CA THR A 797 -0.41 20.31 -65.48
C THR A 797 0.46 19.34 -66.29
N LYS A 798 -0.16 18.50 -67.12
CA LYS A 798 0.46 17.41 -67.89
C LYS A 798 1.57 17.82 -68.88
N THR A 799 1.78 19.13 -69.09
CA THR A 799 2.76 19.70 -70.03
C THR A 799 4.06 20.18 -69.39
N SER A 800 4.19 20.13 -68.05
CA SER A 800 5.40 20.53 -67.29
C SER A 800 5.98 19.34 -66.53
N ILE A 801 7.30 19.27 -66.38
CA ILE A 801 7.98 18.25 -65.55
C ILE A 801 7.88 18.70 -64.08
N SER A 802 7.26 17.91 -63.22
CA SER A 802 7.14 18.21 -61.78
C SER A 802 8.38 17.80 -60.98
N ILE A 803 8.48 18.26 -59.73
CA ILE A 803 9.59 17.89 -58.83
C ILE A 803 9.61 16.38 -58.61
N GLN A 804 8.44 15.75 -58.40
CA GLN A 804 8.34 14.28 -58.27
C GLN A 804 8.80 13.55 -59.55
N ASP A 805 8.51 14.07 -60.75
CA ASP A 805 8.97 13.47 -62.02
C ASP A 805 10.50 13.51 -62.17
N THR A 806 11.11 14.63 -61.77
CA THR A 806 12.57 14.76 -61.75
C THR A 806 13.20 13.84 -60.71
N LEU A 807 12.64 13.78 -59.50
CA LEU A 807 13.10 12.87 -58.46
C LEU A 807 13.00 11.40 -58.92
N ARG A 808 11.89 11.02 -59.57
CA ARG A 808 11.73 9.67 -60.15
C ARG A 808 12.84 9.33 -61.13
N THR A 809 13.20 10.27 -62.02
CA THR A 809 14.31 10.10 -62.97
C THR A 809 15.63 9.88 -62.23
N ILE A 810 15.95 10.75 -61.27
CA ILE A 810 17.17 10.65 -60.44
C ILE A 810 17.25 9.29 -59.72
N LEU A 811 16.13 8.82 -59.15
CA LEU A 811 16.09 7.55 -58.42
C LEU A 811 16.25 6.33 -59.33
N LEU A 812 15.67 6.36 -60.55
CA LEU A 812 15.79 5.28 -61.53
C LEU A 812 17.16 5.23 -62.21
N GLU A 813 17.83 6.36 -62.37
CA GLU A 813 19.20 6.43 -62.91
C GLU A 813 20.25 5.90 -61.92
N ASN A 814 19.95 5.92 -60.62
CA ASN A 814 20.86 5.37 -59.60
C ASN A 814 20.75 3.84 -59.51
N SER A 815 21.74 3.14 -60.08
CA SER A 815 21.82 1.68 -60.11
C SER A 815 21.96 1.00 -58.75
N GLU A 816 22.27 1.73 -57.67
CA GLU A 816 22.32 1.17 -56.31
C GLU A 816 20.93 0.94 -55.71
N ASN A 817 19.88 1.59 -56.25
CA ASN A 817 18.51 1.46 -55.78
C ASN A 817 17.90 0.13 -56.24
N LYS A 818 17.97 -0.88 -55.36
CA LYS A 818 17.39 -2.21 -55.59
C LYS A 818 15.87 -2.17 -55.73
N TYR A 819 15.19 -1.41 -54.87
CA TYR A 819 13.74 -1.22 -54.93
C TYR A 819 13.37 0.26 -54.85
N ILE A 820 12.35 0.68 -55.61
CA ILE A 820 11.82 2.04 -55.58
C ILE A 820 10.30 1.95 -55.49
N LEU A 821 9.71 2.51 -54.44
CA LEU A 821 8.27 2.63 -54.28
C LEU A 821 7.86 4.10 -54.49
N TYR A 822 6.77 4.28 -55.21
CA TYR A 822 6.02 5.53 -55.26
C TYR A 822 4.86 5.42 -54.30
N ASP A 823 4.84 6.25 -53.26
CA ASP A 823 3.80 6.24 -52.25
C ASP A 823 3.21 7.65 -52.11
N HIS A 824 2.01 7.85 -52.66
CA HIS A 824 1.42 9.18 -52.77
C HIS A 824 -0.02 9.22 -52.24
N GLY A 825 -0.31 10.26 -51.46
CA GLY A 825 -1.65 10.61 -50.97
C GLY A 825 -1.72 10.61 -49.44
N THR A 826 -2.90 10.95 -48.89
CA THR A 826 -3.09 11.10 -47.43
C THR A 826 -2.52 9.91 -46.64
N GLY A 827 -1.73 10.21 -45.59
CA GLY A 827 -1.17 9.21 -44.68
C GLY A 827 -0.02 8.38 -45.27
N GLU A 828 0.67 8.92 -46.28
CA GLU A 828 1.88 8.35 -46.88
C GLU A 828 3.01 8.12 -45.88
N ILE A 829 3.88 7.18 -46.24
CA ILE A 829 5.15 6.96 -45.55
C ILE A 829 6.13 8.07 -45.94
N ALA A 830 6.25 8.30 -47.25
CA ALA A 830 7.01 9.35 -47.93
C ALA A 830 6.64 9.31 -49.43
N ASP A 831 6.79 10.40 -50.18
CA ASP A 831 6.45 10.44 -51.62
C ASP A 831 7.17 9.35 -52.45
N TYR A 832 8.45 9.16 -52.17
CA TYR A 832 9.25 8.06 -52.72
C TYR A 832 10.00 7.33 -51.61
N ILE A 833 10.13 6.01 -51.79
CA ILE A 833 10.92 5.14 -50.92
C ILE A 833 11.95 4.44 -51.78
N ALA A 834 13.23 4.65 -51.52
CA ALA A 834 14.32 3.93 -52.20
C ALA A 834 15.02 3.00 -51.24
N ILE A 835 15.30 1.77 -51.67
CA ILE A 835 15.97 0.76 -50.86
C ILE A 835 17.23 0.30 -51.57
N GLN A 836 18.36 0.47 -50.88
CA GLN A 836 19.67 -0.02 -51.30
C GLN A 836 20.11 -1.18 -50.40
N GLU A 837 20.81 -2.14 -50.99
CA GLU A 837 21.29 -3.33 -50.27
C GLU A 837 22.82 -3.30 -50.13
N GLU A 838 23.30 -3.33 -48.90
CA GLU A 838 24.71 -3.54 -48.55
C GLU A 838 24.93 -4.97 -48.01
N GLU A 839 26.17 -5.36 -47.75
CA GLU A 839 26.50 -6.70 -47.21
C GLU A 839 25.78 -7.01 -45.89
N THR A 840 25.69 -6.04 -44.98
CA THR A 840 25.14 -6.22 -43.63
C THR A 840 23.85 -5.45 -43.36
N ARG A 841 23.44 -4.57 -44.28
CA ARG A 841 22.37 -3.59 -44.06
C ARG A 841 21.44 -3.43 -45.27
N LEU A 842 20.21 -3.03 -44.99
CA LEU A 842 19.29 -2.48 -45.98
C LEU A 842 19.08 -1.00 -45.67
N ILE A 843 19.48 -0.13 -46.59
CA ILE A 843 19.33 1.31 -46.44
C ILE A 843 17.99 1.72 -47.05
N VAL A 844 17.09 2.24 -46.24
CA VAL A 844 15.77 2.74 -46.63
C VAL A 844 15.79 4.26 -46.61
N ARG A 845 15.63 4.90 -47.77
CA ARG A 845 15.53 6.36 -47.90
C ARG A 845 14.08 6.77 -48.12
N LEU A 846 13.58 7.66 -47.26
CA LEU A 846 12.23 8.22 -47.31
C LEU A 846 12.28 9.66 -47.84
N TYR A 847 11.81 9.90 -49.06
CA TYR A 847 11.85 11.20 -49.73
C TYR A 847 10.54 11.95 -49.56
N HIS A 848 10.59 13.13 -48.95
CA HIS A 848 9.45 14.04 -48.76
C HIS A 848 9.59 15.25 -49.66
N VAL A 849 8.65 15.45 -50.57
CA VAL A 849 8.71 16.44 -51.65
C VAL A 849 7.75 17.58 -51.38
N LYS A 850 8.24 18.82 -51.46
CA LYS A 850 7.37 20.00 -51.46
C LYS A 850 7.75 20.97 -52.55
N LYS A 851 6.72 21.61 -53.13
CA LYS A 851 6.92 22.71 -54.07
C LYS A 851 7.56 23.92 -53.42
N LYS A 852 8.25 24.72 -54.24
CA LYS A 852 8.68 26.07 -53.89
C LYS A 852 7.48 27.01 -53.96
N SER A 853 6.96 27.43 -52.80
CA SER A 853 5.82 28.36 -52.74
C SER A 853 6.23 29.84 -52.80
N SER A 854 7.45 30.17 -52.36
CA SER A 854 7.98 31.53 -52.35
C SER A 854 8.82 31.87 -53.59
N VAL A 855 8.92 33.16 -53.93
CA VAL A 855 9.69 33.61 -55.12
C VAL A 855 11.21 33.50 -54.89
N GLY A 856 11.68 33.88 -53.70
CA GLY A 856 13.09 33.85 -53.31
C GLY A 856 13.51 32.54 -52.63
N TYR A 857 14.79 32.19 -52.71
CA TYR A 857 15.36 31.07 -51.94
C TYR A 857 15.52 31.43 -50.47
N ASN A 858 15.44 30.43 -49.58
CA ASN A 858 15.59 30.57 -48.12
C ASN A 858 14.72 31.69 -47.52
N SER A 859 13.56 32.00 -48.12
CA SER A 859 12.79 33.21 -47.83
C SER A 859 11.48 32.98 -47.09
N SER A 860 11.00 31.73 -47.04
CA SER A 860 9.74 31.35 -46.40
C SER A 860 9.96 30.22 -45.43
N THR A 861 9.58 30.43 -44.17
CA THR A 861 9.55 29.36 -43.18
C THR A 861 8.50 28.31 -43.53
N GLY A 862 7.42 28.70 -44.22
CA GLY A 862 6.35 27.77 -44.65
C GLY A 862 6.84 26.69 -45.62
N ASP A 863 7.80 27.00 -46.48
CA ASP A 863 8.42 26.03 -47.40
C ASP A 863 9.20 24.92 -46.65
N VAL A 864 9.55 25.16 -45.38
CA VAL A 864 10.40 24.28 -44.58
C VAL A 864 9.62 23.58 -43.48
N TYR A 865 8.68 24.27 -42.83
CA TYR A 865 7.89 23.73 -41.72
C TYR A 865 7.15 22.44 -42.08
N GLU A 866 6.44 22.44 -43.21
CA GLU A 866 5.62 21.31 -43.61
C GLU A 866 6.47 20.07 -43.90
N VAL A 867 7.54 20.25 -44.68
CA VAL A 867 8.40 19.14 -45.10
C VAL A 867 9.29 18.63 -43.96
N ALA A 868 9.76 19.50 -43.07
CA ALA A 868 10.50 19.10 -41.87
C ALA A 868 9.60 18.32 -40.89
N GLY A 869 8.34 18.73 -40.74
CA GLY A 869 7.35 18.00 -39.96
C GLY A 869 7.02 16.62 -40.54
N GLN A 870 6.87 16.50 -41.86
CA GLN A 870 6.68 15.20 -42.54
C GLN A 870 7.91 14.29 -42.38
N ALA A 871 9.10 14.86 -42.56
CA ALA A 871 10.37 14.16 -42.37
C ALA A 871 10.47 13.54 -40.97
N VAL A 872 10.21 14.35 -39.94
CA VAL A 872 10.15 13.91 -38.54
C VAL A 872 9.09 12.82 -38.33
N LYS A 873 7.84 13.02 -38.76
CA LYS A 873 6.75 12.03 -38.59
C LYS A 873 7.07 10.67 -39.21
N SER A 874 7.78 10.65 -40.34
CA SER A 874 8.03 9.42 -41.10
C SER A 874 8.97 8.42 -40.41
N ILE A 875 9.77 8.88 -39.45
CA ILE A 875 10.70 8.06 -38.64
C ILE A 875 9.96 6.90 -37.97
N THR A 876 8.73 7.15 -37.53
CA THR A 876 7.85 6.20 -36.84
C THR A 876 7.55 4.94 -37.66
N TRP A 877 7.68 4.99 -38.99
CA TRP A 877 7.53 3.79 -39.82
C TRP A 877 8.75 2.88 -39.76
N LEU A 878 9.91 3.39 -39.36
CA LEU A 878 11.19 2.67 -39.29
C LEU A 878 11.50 2.12 -37.90
N THR A 879 10.63 2.33 -36.89
CA THR A 879 10.85 1.88 -35.50
C THR A 879 10.99 0.36 -35.40
N THR A 880 10.17 -0.39 -36.14
CA THR A 880 10.30 -1.84 -36.27
C THR A 880 10.13 -2.27 -37.72
N LYS A 881 10.82 -3.34 -38.08
CA LYS A 881 10.70 -4.00 -39.39
C LYS A 881 9.24 -4.39 -39.69
N GLY A 882 8.53 -4.88 -38.68
CA GLY A 882 7.12 -5.26 -38.81
C GLY A 882 6.21 -4.08 -39.14
N LYS A 883 6.36 -2.95 -38.42
CA LYS A 883 5.55 -1.75 -38.62
C LYS A 883 5.75 -1.15 -40.02
N PHE A 884 6.98 -1.11 -40.51
CA PHE A 884 7.28 -0.67 -41.88
C PHE A 884 6.59 -1.54 -42.93
N ILE A 885 6.72 -2.87 -42.80
CA ILE A 885 6.14 -3.84 -43.73
C ILE A 885 4.61 -3.80 -43.70
N GLU A 886 4.00 -3.69 -42.52
CA GLU A 886 2.55 -3.61 -42.36
C GLU A 886 2.00 -2.35 -43.05
N LYS A 887 2.61 -1.19 -42.81
CA LYS A 887 2.17 0.08 -43.42
C LYS A 887 2.29 0.06 -44.95
N ILE A 888 3.41 -0.45 -45.50
CA ILE A 888 3.54 -0.61 -46.96
C ILE A 888 2.46 -1.57 -47.49
N SER A 889 2.23 -2.69 -46.79
CA SER A 889 1.22 -3.68 -47.21
C SER A 889 -0.21 -3.13 -47.19
N ASP A 890 -0.54 -2.29 -46.21
CA ASP A 890 -1.84 -1.64 -46.12
C ASP A 890 -2.01 -0.62 -47.25
N ARG A 891 -0.98 0.18 -47.52
CA ARG A 891 -1.01 1.22 -48.56
C ARG A 891 -1.00 0.66 -49.99
N HIS A 892 -0.28 -0.44 -50.21
CA HIS A 892 -0.29 -1.15 -51.49
C HIS A 892 -1.67 -1.74 -51.80
N ARG A 893 -2.31 -2.39 -50.81
CA ARG A 893 -3.68 -2.91 -50.95
C ARG A 893 -4.70 -1.80 -51.20
N GLY A 894 -4.48 -0.62 -50.64
CA GLY A 894 -5.29 0.57 -50.90
C GLY A 894 -5.02 1.25 -52.25
N GLY A 895 -4.03 0.78 -53.03
CA GLY A 895 -3.67 1.36 -54.32
C GLY A 895 -2.82 2.65 -54.26
N HIS A 896 -2.41 3.07 -53.06
CA HIS A 896 -1.67 4.32 -52.82
C HIS A 896 -0.15 4.15 -52.89
N CYS A 897 0.35 2.92 -52.75
CA CYS A 897 1.78 2.61 -52.82
C CYS A 897 2.07 1.60 -53.95
N GLN A 898 2.89 1.98 -54.91
CA GLN A 898 3.22 1.19 -56.11
C GLN A 898 4.73 0.97 -56.20
N LEU A 899 5.13 -0.27 -56.51
CA LEU A 899 6.54 -0.60 -56.75
C LEU A 899 6.88 -0.22 -58.21
N LEU A 900 7.87 0.66 -58.39
CA LEU A 900 8.32 1.15 -59.70
C LEU A 900 9.49 0.32 -60.26
N ASN A 901 10.29 -0.27 -59.38
CA ASN A 901 11.43 -1.13 -59.74
C ASN A 901 11.38 -2.43 -58.93
N GLY A 902 11.21 -3.57 -59.62
CA GLY A 902 11.05 -4.91 -59.03
C GLY A 902 9.60 -5.41 -58.95
N GLU A 903 9.41 -6.62 -58.40
CA GLU A 903 8.10 -7.26 -58.16
C GLU A 903 7.69 -7.18 -56.68
N TYR A 904 6.42 -6.81 -56.41
CA TYR A 904 5.96 -6.49 -55.05
C TYR A 904 6.00 -7.68 -54.08
N ASP A 905 5.53 -8.85 -54.53
CA ASP A 905 5.51 -10.06 -53.69
C ASP A 905 6.92 -10.54 -53.34
N GLU A 906 7.87 -10.39 -54.27
CA GLU A 906 9.28 -10.69 -54.03
C GLU A 906 9.89 -9.71 -53.03
N PHE A 907 9.64 -8.41 -53.21
CA PHE A 907 10.07 -7.36 -52.30
C PHE A 907 9.60 -7.62 -50.85
N ILE A 908 8.31 -7.92 -50.65
CA ILE A 908 7.76 -8.21 -49.31
C ILE A 908 8.35 -9.50 -48.73
N ARG A 909 8.54 -10.54 -49.55
CA ARG A 909 9.15 -11.80 -49.11
C ARG A 909 10.60 -11.58 -48.68
N GLU A 910 11.38 -10.83 -49.44
CA GLU A 910 12.77 -10.51 -49.11
C GLU A 910 12.86 -9.64 -47.86
N LEU A 911 12.03 -8.58 -47.77
CA LEU A 911 11.93 -7.78 -46.56
C LEU A 911 11.56 -8.65 -45.38
N ARG A 912 10.58 -9.55 -45.45
CA ARG A 912 10.24 -10.42 -44.30
C ARG A 912 11.37 -11.39 -43.95
N GLY A 913 12.04 -11.97 -44.95
CA GLY A 913 13.08 -13.00 -44.78
C GLY A 913 14.48 -12.49 -44.42
N THR A 914 14.80 -11.22 -44.65
CA THR A 914 16.17 -10.71 -44.42
C THR A 914 16.56 -10.67 -42.94
N THR A 915 17.82 -11.05 -42.65
CA THR A 915 18.47 -10.88 -41.35
C THR A 915 19.30 -9.59 -41.26
N LYS A 916 19.41 -8.83 -42.36
CA LYS A 916 20.17 -7.58 -42.43
C LYS A 916 19.53 -6.49 -41.56
N GLN A 917 20.37 -5.62 -40.99
CA GLN A 917 19.89 -4.49 -40.22
C GLN A 917 19.25 -3.45 -41.16
N ILE A 918 18.01 -3.06 -40.89
CA ILE A 918 17.36 -1.95 -41.61
C ILE A 918 17.84 -0.63 -41.01
N VAL A 919 18.28 0.27 -41.89
CA VAL A 919 18.80 1.59 -41.54
C VAL A 919 18.07 2.64 -42.37
N GLY A 920 17.52 3.64 -41.72
CA GLY A 920 16.79 4.73 -42.35
C GLY A 920 17.65 5.94 -42.70
N TYR A 921 17.31 6.64 -43.78
CA TYR A 921 17.62 8.06 -43.99
C TYR A 921 16.35 8.78 -44.41
N ILE A 922 16.17 10.00 -43.92
CA ILE A 922 15.08 10.86 -44.35
C ILE A 922 15.65 11.90 -45.30
N VAL A 923 14.96 12.15 -46.41
CA VAL A 923 15.40 13.11 -47.42
C VAL A 923 14.31 14.15 -47.62
N ILE A 924 14.63 15.41 -47.34
CA ILE A 924 13.78 16.56 -47.66
C ILE A 924 14.11 17.01 -49.08
N VAL A 925 13.12 17.06 -49.96
CA VAL A 925 13.26 17.54 -51.34
C VAL A 925 12.49 18.86 -51.46
N GLN A 926 13.21 19.97 -51.33
CA GLN A 926 12.64 21.31 -51.29
C GLN A 926 13.51 22.29 -52.11
N PRO A 927 13.13 22.57 -53.37
CA PRO A 927 13.89 23.49 -54.24
C PRO A 927 14.01 24.91 -53.68
N ALA A 928 13.16 25.34 -52.74
CA ALA A 928 13.27 26.64 -52.09
C ALA A 928 14.53 26.77 -51.19
N LEU A 929 15.11 25.66 -50.75
CA LEU A 929 16.33 25.65 -49.94
C LEU A 929 17.55 25.76 -50.86
N SER A 930 18.29 26.86 -50.77
CA SER A 930 19.52 27.07 -51.55
C SER A 930 20.76 26.97 -50.67
N ARG A 931 21.79 26.31 -51.19
CA ARG A 931 23.10 26.19 -50.53
C ARG A 931 23.89 27.51 -50.53
N THR A 932 23.77 28.30 -51.60
CA THR A 932 24.58 29.53 -51.79
C THR A 932 23.92 30.81 -51.30
N VAL A 933 22.60 30.83 -51.09
CA VAL A 933 21.87 32.00 -50.56
C VAL A 933 21.89 31.98 -49.02
N PRO A 934 22.17 33.10 -48.32
CA PRO A 934 22.14 33.14 -46.85
C PRO A 934 20.80 32.65 -46.27
N MET A 935 20.87 31.79 -45.26
CA MET A 935 19.70 31.20 -44.62
C MET A 935 19.36 31.96 -43.33
N PRO A 936 18.12 32.45 -43.14
CA PRO A 936 17.70 33.10 -41.89
C PRO A 936 17.77 32.16 -40.68
N ASP A 937 18.07 32.70 -39.49
CA ASP A 937 18.22 31.94 -38.23
C ASP A 937 17.02 31.03 -37.96
N LYS A 938 15.81 31.52 -38.17
CA LYS A 938 14.57 30.76 -37.94
C LYS A 938 14.46 29.52 -38.84
N ILE A 939 14.97 29.57 -40.07
CA ILE A 939 15.00 28.39 -40.97
C ILE A 939 16.11 27.42 -40.54
N GLN A 940 17.27 27.96 -40.15
CA GLN A 940 18.37 27.15 -39.62
C GLN A 940 17.95 26.40 -38.34
N GLU A 941 17.23 27.05 -37.43
CA GLU A 941 16.70 26.46 -36.20
C GLU A 941 15.74 25.29 -36.49
N ILE A 942 14.80 25.45 -37.43
CA ILE A 942 13.86 24.38 -37.81
C ILE A 942 14.59 23.18 -38.41
N LEU A 943 15.54 23.43 -39.32
CA LEU A 943 16.32 22.37 -39.97
C LEU A 943 17.29 21.69 -39.00
N ALA A 944 17.91 22.45 -38.10
CA ALA A 944 18.79 21.91 -37.07
C ALA A 944 18.00 21.10 -36.04
N ALA A 945 16.82 21.58 -35.64
CA ALA A 945 15.91 20.83 -34.79
C ALA A 945 15.51 19.52 -35.49
N ALA A 946 15.02 19.57 -36.74
CA ALA A 946 14.64 18.37 -37.48
C ALA A 946 15.82 17.39 -37.70
N SER A 947 17.01 17.89 -38.03
CA SER A 947 18.21 17.08 -38.22
C SER A 947 18.72 16.45 -36.92
N SER A 948 18.79 17.23 -35.85
CA SER A 948 19.12 16.75 -34.49
C SER A 948 18.12 15.68 -34.04
N TYR A 949 16.84 15.92 -34.33
CA TYR A 949 15.75 15.02 -34.01
C TYR A 949 15.86 13.70 -34.76
N ILE A 950 16.03 13.76 -36.09
CA ILE A 950 16.18 12.59 -36.97
C ILE A 950 17.45 11.80 -36.65
N SER A 951 18.59 12.46 -36.42
CA SER A 951 19.87 11.79 -36.16
C SER A 951 19.94 11.11 -34.79
N ARG A 952 19.11 11.56 -33.83
CA ARG A 952 18.97 10.92 -32.52
C ARG A 952 17.96 9.77 -32.53
N ALA A 953 17.19 9.60 -33.60
CA ALA A 953 16.28 8.48 -33.76
C ALA A 953 17.07 7.21 -34.10
N GLY A 954 17.31 6.32 -33.13
CA GLY A 954 18.33 5.26 -33.18
C GLY A 954 18.39 4.31 -34.39
N LYS A 955 17.35 4.22 -35.24
CA LYS A 955 17.36 3.44 -36.51
C LYS A 955 17.51 4.28 -37.77
N VAL A 956 17.45 5.61 -37.66
CA VAL A 956 17.65 6.56 -38.75
C VAL A 956 19.00 7.23 -38.55
N ARG A 957 19.84 7.24 -39.59
CA ARG A 957 21.23 7.70 -39.48
C ARG A 957 21.40 9.19 -39.72
N GLY A 958 20.45 9.82 -40.39
CA GLY A 958 20.52 11.25 -40.67
C GLY A 958 19.40 11.77 -41.55
N LEU A 959 19.40 13.10 -41.68
CA LEU A 959 18.57 13.88 -42.58
C LEU A 959 19.44 14.39 -43.74
N GLU A 960 18.99 14.15 -44.97
CA GLU A 960 19.57 14.72 -46.19
C GLU A 960 18.61 15.78 -46.75
N ILE A 961 19.14 16.81 -47.41
CA ILE A 961 18.32 17.83 -48.06
C ILE A 961 18.72 17.95 -49.52
N PHE A 962 17.76 17.74 -50.43
CA PHE A 962 17.88 18.01 -51.86
C PHE A 962 17.27 19.38 -52.13
N GLY A 963 18.13 20.35 -52.42
CA GLY A 963 17.77 21.74 -52.61
C GLY A 963 18.22 22.28 -53.96
N SER A 964 18.28 23.60 -54.07
CA SER A 964 18.91 24.31 -55.18
C SER A 964 20.35 24.68 -54.85
N GLU A 965 21.12 24.98 -55.88
CA GLU A 965 22.44 25.58 -55.70
C GLU A 965 22.37 26.95 -54.99
#